data_AF-A0A2R5GVT3-F1
#
_entry.id   AF-A0A2R5GVT3-F1
#
_cell.length_a   1.000
_cell.length_b   1.000
_cell.length_c   1.000
_cell.angle_alpha   90.00
_cell.angle_beta   90.00
_cell.angle_gamma   90.00
#
_symmetry.space_group_name_H-M   'P 1'
#
loop_
_entity.id
_entity.type
_entity.pdbx_description
1 polymer ?
#
loop_
_entity_poly.entity_id
_entity_poly.type
_entity_poly.pdbx_seq_one_letter_code
_entity_poly.pdbx_strand_id
1 'polypeptide(L)'
;MGRGGKKSADGWVTKVTLEGEEYYYREASNEITWEKPEALLTRDEIEANKGDWAWVPHPTLLWQPARTVNEDAAGTVHMVTEAGKNIKIPKSRVMNGPETNGREQKVPLWPLHRSVLKHLEDDLVAADGVNEGIISYTLRELYENKSQIYTWVGAAHSVLVAVNPYKDIKGLYTPNQVRDYERPPPNKKLPPHVFGIAANSYNALLRDAQNQSILISGESGAGKTVATKHCLSWLADVAGSESHVEGKILSANPVLEAFGNAKTIRNNNSSRFGKWIEVYFDGATGGICGASIQNYLLERSRVVYQQRGERNFHIFYQMTGDRDICSRFDLEDASAYQYLNKSGVIKANDVDDEGDLQEVLAAFEELEFGQEEQEWIMATTVAVLLLGNVEFSPKTQAGSVQGSAIKNSGPVKRAADLLGVDPEELDHVLTFRSISVRGEKSVIPLDPTTARDSCDSLAKGIYSRLFDYLVSRINESLEGRAGKFIGILDIFGFEIFENNSFEQLCINYCNEKLQQFFNRTTFKEEESLYAAEGITFKHIEFIDNQVVLDLIEQKPVGILLMLDEETLVPEGSNEKLMNKMESQHQRNPKFQVDPHRRLNKDLSFEVVHYAGVVKYDAELMMQKNIDTLYADMYACCQASSEPRLAGLFPNLGRQQIKSVSYKFRKQLNELMDVLYETESRYIRCVKPNNDQRPDRFETPLVVEQLRYSGVFEAVAIRKQGYPFRLSFRQFRCRYSCINQGHVYRGRDDRAVCEEIIASSPHTFEDVQFGRTLVLYKAPVHKLLTLLRNLALESIVPICQSVIRGGIAREFHRRLEEATHVLQEALDLRNDIDALDDAIKAVEPTIGPLARVFSAKPVNLPEAVAHREDLQKWKDLESIFERLTEVEKPSERQFKELSDAVARAAKLLDIPRTDRQIELFDLARQQVVYMSIKLQEKHLDDNLSKYELDQFGDLRDPMEYASKKMFGKAKAAETMLVWQKSGIVSSLTVMDDKLMIKKAKEIFGLILSFANDKKNKDPDGAGSMVVQIGIDMPEMRDEIYAQIIKQLQANPNPESEQRLYGLLGICLSRFVPSEDFELFVLAQTRKSENSQKFVSAFHTTKYGSDAPSAPSSMSSAINAFESNKNRSRYSVMPARA
;
A
#
# COMPACT_ATOMS: atom_id res chain seq x y z
N MET A 1 24.86 14.74 1.80
CA MET A 1 26.32 14.50 1.81
C MET A 1 26.55 13.12 1.19
N GLY A 2 27.07 13.06 -0.03
CA GLY A 2 27.35 11.80 -0.71
C GLY A 2 28.58 11.13 -0.13
N ARG A 3 28.53 9.80 0.06
CA ARG A 3 29.69 8.97 0.42
C ARG A 3 30.77 9.20 -0.66
N GLY A 4 31.98 9.56 -0.26
CA GLY A 4 33.09 9.83 -1.18
C GLY A 4 33.39 8.63 -2.06
N GLY A 5 33.11 8.76 -3.36
CA GLY A 5 33.53 7.79 -4.37
C GLY A 5 35.06 7.79 -4.53
N LYS A 6 35.62 6.66 -4.97
CA LYS A 6 37.05 6.56 -5.29
C LYS A 6 37.40 7.61 -6.36
N LYS A 7 38.41 8.44 -6.07
CA LYS A 7 38.92 9.48 -6.97
C LYS A 7 40.20 8.97 -7.64
N SER A 8 40.26 8.99 -8.97
CA SER A 8 41.46 8.63 -9.72
C SER A 8 42.48 9.77 -9.73
N ALA A 9 43.73 9.45 -10.07
CA ALA A 9 44.80 10.45 -10.26
C ALA A 9 44.47 11.46 -11.38
N ASP A 10 43.66 11.06 -12.36
CA ASP A 10 43.31 11.86 -13.54
C ASP A 10 42.01 12.68 -13.36
N GLY A 11 41.51 12.74 -12.12
CA GLY A 11 40.36 13.56 -11.73
C GLY A 11 38.99 12.91 -11.95
N TRP A 12 38.93 11.62 -12.26
CA TRP A 12 37.66 10.90 -12.39
C TRP A 12 37.12 10.48 -11.02
N VAL A 13 35.81 10.58 -10.83
CA VAL A 13 35.09 10.13 -9.64
C VAL A 13 33.88 9.30 -10.03
N THR A 14 33.61 8.24 -9.26
CA THR A 14 32.35 7.47 -9.35
C THR A 14 31.26 8.20 -8.58
N LYS A 15 30.10 8.35 -9.21
CA LYS A 15 28.89 8.89 -8.62
C LYS A 15 27.71 7.94 -8.86
N VAL A 16 26.62 8.16 -8.15
CA VAL A 16 25.41 7.32 -8.21
C VAL A 16 24.21 8.24 -8.40
N THR A 17 23.38 7.96 -9.40
CA THR A 17 22.16 8.72 -9.66
C THR A 17 21.16 8.56 -8.50
N LEU A 18 20.11 9.40 -8.47
CA LEU A 18 18.97 9.23 -7.56
C LEU A 18 18.30 7.85 -7.70
N GLU A 19 18.45 7.21 -8.86
CA GLU A 19 17.88 5.91 -9.21
C GLU A 19 18.83 4.75 -8.86
N GLY A 20 20.02 5.02 -8.30
CA GLY A 20 20.98 4.00 -7.88
C GLY A 20 21.98 3.57 -8.95
N GLU A 21 21.98 4.20 -10.12
CA GLU A 21 22.85 3.84 -11.24
C GLU A 21 24.21 4.54 -11.12
N GLU A 22 25.31 3.79 -11.30
CA GLU A 22 26.65 4.36 -11.29
C GLU A 22 26.94 5.14 -12.58
N TYR A 23 27.59 6.30 -12.43
CA TYR A 23 28.15 7.05 -13.55
C TYR A 23 29.48 7.69 -13.16
N TYR A 24 30.23 8.17 -14.14
CA TYR A 24 31.59 8.64 -13.93
C TYR A 24 31.74 10.07 -14.44
N TYR A 25 32.39 10.89 -13.62
CA TYR A 25 32.54 12.32 -13.85
C TYR A 25 34.00 12.72 -13.67
N ARG A 26 34.53 13.50 -14.62
CA ARG A 26 35.89 14.05 -14.56
C ARG A 26 35.83 15.51 -14.11
N GLU A 27 36.32 15.78 -12.92
CA GLU A 27 36.26 17.11 -12.31
C GLU A 27 37.01 18.19 -13.12
N ALA A 28 38.10 17.81 -13.81
CA ALA A 28 38.95 18.77 -14.51
C ALA A 28 38.38 19.25 -15.86
N SER A 29 37.61 18.41 -16.55
CA SER A 29 37.09 18.70 -17.91
C SER A 29 35.55 18.78 -17.97
N ASN A 30 34.86 18.54 -16.85
CA ASN A 30 33.41 18.32 -16.81
C ASN A 30 32.92 17.19 -17.71
N GLU A 31 33.81 16.26 -18.07
CA GLU A 31 33.48 15.12 -18.92
C GLU A 31 32.72 14.05 -18.12
N ILE A 32 31.71 13.45 -18.74
CA ILE A 32 30.76 12.55 -18.08
C ILE A 32 30.55 11.31 -18.96
N THR A 33 30.49 10.13 -18.35
CA THR A 33 30.23 8.88 -19.07
C THR A 33 29.54 7.84 -18.17
N TRP A 34 28.79 6.92 -18.78
CA TRP A 34 28.27 5.69 -18.16
C TRP A 34 29.32 4.58 -18.10
N GLU A 35 30.35 4.68 -18.92
CA GLU A 35 31.42 3.70 -18.96
C GLU A 35 32.48 4.04 -17.94
N LYS A 36 32.86 3.05 -17.12
CA LYS A 36 33.89 3.23 -16.11
C LYS A 36 35.21 3.62 -16.78
N PRO A 37 35.73 4.84 -16.57
CA PRO A 37 36.98 5.29 -17.18
C PRO A 37 38.13 4.40 -16.76
N GLU A 38 39.10 4.17 -17.65
CA GLU A 38 40.26 3.31 -17.38
C GLU A 38 40.98 3.70 -16.07
N ALA A 39 41.06 4.99 -15.79
CA ALA A 39 41.67 5.55 -14.58
C ALA A 39 40.99 5.11 -13.25
N LEU A 40 39.73 4.64 -13.30
CA LEU A 40 38.97 4.15 -12.16
C LEU A 40 38.85 2.63 -12.11
N LEU A 41 39.28 1.92 -13.17
CA LEU A 41 39.28 0.46 -13.19
C LEU A 41 40.35 -0.06 -12.22
N THR A 42 39.97 -1.02 -11.38
CA THR A 42 40.93 -1.81 -10.59
C THR A 42 41.81 -2.65 -11.52
N ARG A 43 42.98 -3.11 -11.06
CA ARG A 43 43.84 -3.99 -11.87
C ARG A 43 43.09 -5.22 -12.40
N ASP A 44 42.22 -5.80 -11.59
CA ASP A 44 41.38 -6.94 -11.97
C ASP A 44 40.32 -6.55 -13.01
N GLU A 45 39.74 -5.35 -12.93
CA GLU A 45 38.80 -4.84 -13.94
C GLU A 45 39.50 -4.46 -15.25
N ILE A 46 40.70 -3.89 -15.21
CA ILE A 46 41.53 -3.61 -16.40
C ILE A 46 41.85 -4.92 -17.12
N GLU A 47 42.30 -5.94 -16.37
CA GLU A 47 42.63 -7.24 -16.95
C GLU A 47 41.38 -7.98 -17.47
N ALA A 48 40.24 -7.81 -16.80
CA ALA A 48 38.97 -8.38 -17.24
C ALA A 48 38.33 -7.62 -18.43
N ASN A 49 38.58 -6.31 -18.60
CA ASN A 49 38.07 -5.52 -19.73
C ASN A 49 38.97 -5.55 -20.98
N LYS A 50 40.13 -6.19 -20.89
CA LYS A 50 41.14 -6.21 -21.96
C LYS A 50 40.63 -6.99 -23.19
N GLY A 51 40.71 -6.45 -24.39
CA GLY A 51 40.33 -7.16 -25.63
C GLY A 51 38.81 -7.23 -25.90
N ASP A 52 38.46 -7.57 -27.14
CA ASP A 52 37.09 -7.47 -27.63
C ASP A 52 36.18 -8.57 -27.09
N TRP A 53 35.01 -8.18 -26.58
CA TRP A 53 34.01 -9.10 -26.06
C TRP A 53 32.95 -9.41 -27.11
N ALA A 54 32.47 -10.66 -27.10
CA ALA A 54 31.40 -11.10 -27.97
C ALA A 54 30.56 -12.21 -27.35
N TRP A 55 29.36 -12.38 -27.89
CA TRP A 55 28.50 -13.53 -27.64
C TRP A 55 28.99 -14.73 -28.44
N VAL A 56 29.17 -15.86 -27.75
CA VAL A 56 29.59 -17.14 -28.35
C VAL A 56 28.62 -18.27 -27.98
N PRO A 57 28.51 -19.33 -28.80
CA PRO A 57 27.59 -20.43 -28.52
C PRO A 57 27.88 -21.13 -27.18
N HIS A 58 26.80 -21.53 -26.51
CA HIS A 58 26.80 -22.28 -25.27
C HIS A 58 25.72 -23.38 -25.30
N PRO A 59 26.02 -24.62 -24.84
CA PRO A 59 25.11 -25.76 -25.01
C PRO A 59 23.77 -25.63 -24.26
N THR A 60 23.71 -24.93 -23.12
CA THR A 60 22.45 -24.78 -22.35
C THR A 60 21.86 -23.38 -22.47
N LEU A 61 22.65 -22.34 -22.18
CA LEU A 61 22.26 -20.93 -22.31
C LEU A 61 22.08 -20.40 -23.75
N LEU A 62 22.31 -21.22 -24.79
CA LEU A 62 22.51 -20.83 -26.19
C LEU A 62 23.70 -19.90 -26.45
N TRP A 63 23.84 -18.84 -25.67
CA TRP A 63 24.85 -17.79 -25.82
C TRP A 63 25.48 -17.46 -24.47
N GLN A 64 26.77 -17.16 -24.47
CA GLN A 64 27.49 -16.68 -23.29
C GLN A 64 28.51 -15.61 -23.69
N PRO A 65 28.89 -14.71 -22.75
CA PRO A 65 29.91 -13.72 -23.01
C PRO A 65 31.31 -14.36 -23.01
N ALA A 66 32.12 -13.99 -24.00
CA ALA A 66 33.53 -14.38 -24.07
C ALA A 66 34.41 -13.22 -24.56
N ARG A 67 35.63 -13.18 -24.05
CA ARG A 67 36.67 -12.18 -24.34
C ARG A 67 37.68 -12.74 -25.33
N THR A 68 38.02 -11.98 -26.35
CA THR A 68 39.08 -12.34 -27.30
C THR A 68 40.44 -12.22 -26.64
N VAL A 69 41.27 -13.27 -26.76
CA VAL A 69 42.61 -13.32 -26.16
C VAL A 69 43.71 -13.19 -27.21
N ASN A 70 43.62 -13.92 -28.33
CA ASN A 70 44.50 -13.76 -29.47
C ASN A 70 43.85 -14.28 -30.77
N GLU A 71 44.44 -13.90 -31.91
CA GLU A 71 44.16 -14.48 -33.23
C GLU A 71 45.46 -15.14 -33.71
N ASP A 72 45.40 -16.40 -34.12
CA ASP A 72 46.58 -17.10 -34.64
C ASP A 72 46.79 -16.85 -36.14
N ALA A 73 48.00 -17.16 -36.63
CA ALA A 73 48.37 -16.95 -38.02
C ALA A 73 47.55 -17.79 -39.03
N ALA A 74 46.81 -18.80 -38.55
CA ALA A 74 45.89 -19.60 -39.35
C ALA A 74 44.47 -18.98 -39.42
N GLY A 75 44.26 -17.82 -38.81
CA GLY A 75 42.98 -17.13 -38.76
C GLY A 75 41.98 -17.78 -37.81
N THR A 76 42.42 -18.39 -36.71
CA THR A 76 41.53 -18.85 -35.63
C THR A 76 41.50 -17.82 -34.50
N VAL A 77 40.30 -17.42 -34.09
CA VAL A 77 40.08 -16.53 -32.95
C VAL A 77 40.02 -17.37 -31.67
N HIS A 78 40.90 -17.09 -30.72
CA HIS A 78 40.89 -17.73 -29.40
C HIS A 78 40.25 -16.80 -28.38
N MET A 79 39.24 -17.30 -27.69
CA MET A 79 38.43 -16.57 -26.74
C MET A 79 38.37 -17.28 -25.39
N VAL A 80 38.11 -16.53 -24.33
CA VAL A 80 37.95 -17.04 -22.96
C VAL A 80 36.61 -16.55 -22.40
N THR A 81 35.79 -17.49 -21.93
CA THR A 81 34.51 -17.18 -21.25
C THR A 81 34.73 -16.56 -19.87
N GLU A 82 33.70 -15.97 -19.26
CA GLU A 82 33.77 -15.53 -17.85
C GLU A 82 34.15 -16.67 -16.87
N ALA A 83 33.74 -17.90 -17.17
CA ALA A 83 34.13 -19.09 -16.39
C ALA A 83 35.56 -19.61 -16.68
N GLY A 84 36.38 -18.89 -17.46
CA GLY A 84 37.76 -19.27 -17.79
C GLY A 84 37.93 -20.35 -18.85
N LYS A 85 36.86 -20.75 -19.56
CA LYS A 85 36.92 -21.78 -20.61
C LYS A 85 37.44 -21.20 -21.92
N ASN A 86 38.44 -21.85 -22.51
CA ASN A 86 38.96 -21.51 -23.83
C ASN A 86 38.02 -21.97 -24.95
N ILE A 87 37.73 -21.08 -25.89
CA ILE A 87 36.93 -21.32 -27.09
C ILE A 87 37.78 -20.95 -28.31
N LYS A 88 37.73 -21.80 -29.35
CA LYS A 88 38.48 -21.59 -30.59
C LYS A 88 37.52 -21.58 -31.76
N ILE A 89 37.48 -20.48 -32.52
CA ILE A 89 36.57 -20.32 -33.66
C ILE A 89 37.40 -19.98 -34.91
N PRO A 90 37.44 -20.86 -35.92
CA PRO A 90 38.08 -20.53 -37.20
C PRO A 90 37.36 -19.36 -37.87
N LYS A 91 38.07 -18.35 -38.38
CA LYS A 91 37.51 -17.19 -39.07
C LYS A 91 36.70 -17.55 -40.31
N SER A 92 37.02 -18.67 -40.96
CA SER A 92 36.22 -19.25 -42.05
C SER A 92 34.81 -19.68 -41.61
N ARG A 93 34.64 -19.96 -40.30
CA ARG A 93 33.35 -20.26 -39.67
C ARG A 93 32.72 -19.04 -39.01
N VAL A 94 33.31 -17.85 -39.07
CA VAL A 94 32.74 -16.63 -38.48
C VAL A 94 31.80 -15.96 -39.49
N MET A 95 30.57 -15.65 -39.07
CA MET A 95 29.61 -14.89 -39.88
C MET A 95 29.72 -13.38 -39.62
N ASN A 96 29.85 -12.61 -40.70
CA ASN A 96 29.56 -11.16 -40.73
C ASN A 96 28.13 -10.97 -41.27
N GLY A 97 27.11 -11.18 -40.44
CA GLY A 97 25.70 -10.98 -40.81
C GLY A 97 24.93 -12.27 -41.19
N PRO A 98 23.59 -12.19 -41.33
CA PRO A 98 22.72 -13.36 -41.52
C PRO A 98 22.75 -13.88 -42.97
N GLU A 99 23.01 -15.17 -43.16
CA GLU A 99 22.79 -15.87 -44.43
C GLU A 99 22.17 -17.24 -44.15
N THR A 100 21.14 -17.55 -44.93
CA THR A 100 20.42 -18.81 -44.98
C THR A 100 20.95 -19.62 -46.17
N ASN A 101 21.09 -20.94 -45.98
CA ASN A 101 21.42 -21.95 -46.99
C ASN A 101 22.92 -22.21 -47.27
N GLY A 102 23.54 -22.98 -46.38
CA GLY A 102 24.80 -23.68 -46.66
C GLY A 102 25.03 -24.82 -45.67
N ARG A 103 25.52 -25.98 -46.14
CA ARG A 103 25.79 -27.20 -45.34
C ARG A 103 26.95 -27.08 -44.32
N GLU A 104 27.52 -25.90 -44.11
CA GLU A 104 28.55 -25.62 -43.10
C GLU A 104 28.00 -24.66 -42.03
N GLN A 105 27.92 -25.10 -40.77
CA GLN A 105 27.51 -24.26 -39.64
C GLN A 105 28.57 -23.18 -39.35
N LYS A 106 28.35 -21.96 -39.86
CA LYS A 106 29.05 -20.76 -39.41
C LYS A 106 28.48 -20.30 -38.06
N VAL A 107 29.32 -19.75 -37.20
CA VAL A 107 29.02 -19.24 -35.85
C VAL A 107 29.01 -17.71 -35.90
N PRO A 108 27.90 -17.04 -35.52
CA PRO A 108 27.89 -15.59 -35.40
C PRO A 108 28.69 -15.15 -34.17
N LEU A 109 29.54 -14.15 -34.35
CA LEU A 109 30.32 -13.51 -33.29
C LEU A 109 29.76 -12.10 -33.11
N TRP A 110 28.77 -11.96 -32.22
CA TRP A 110 28.11 -10.67 -32.00
C TRP A 110 28.90 -9.84 -30.97
N PRO A 111 29.33 -8.61 -31.31
CA PRO A 111 30.01 -7.74 -30.37
C PRO A 111 29.18 -7.52 -29.10
N LEU A 112 29.87 -7.50 -27.96
CA LEU A 112 29.29 -7.26 -26.64
C LEU A 112 30.07 -6.15 -25.96
N HIS A 113 29.36 -5.11 -25.53
CA HIS A 113 29.94 -4.15 -24.59
C HIS A 113 29.68 -4.63 -23.16
N ARG A 114 30.73 -4.73 -22.33
CA ARG A 114 30.63 -5.38 -21.01
C ARG A 114 29.73 -4.63 -20.03
N SER A 115 29.53 -3.32 -20.21
CA SER A 115 28.62 -2.53 -19.36
C SER A 115 27.18 -3.03 -19.40
N VAL A 116 26.75 -3.65 -20.50
CA VAL A 116 25.43 -4.28 -20.67
C VAL A 116 25.16 -5.36 -19.62
N LEU A 117 26.21 -6.06 -19.17
CA LEU A 117 26.06 -7.11 -18.16
C LEU A 117 25.70 -6.53 -16.77
N LYS A 118 25.97 -5.24 -16.53
CA LYS A 118 25.70 -4.54 -15.26
C LYS A 118 24.40 -3.73 -15.29
N HIS A 119 24.08 -3.11 -16.43
CA HIS A 119 22.93 -2.22 -16.57
C HIS A 119 21.92 -2.84 -17.54
N LEU A 120 20.93 -3.53 -16.97
CA LEU A 120 19.83 -4.14 -17.73
C LEU A 120 18.78 -3.09 -18.07
N GLU A 121 18.35 -3.07 -19.34
CA GLU A 121 17.36 -2.13 -19.84
C GLU A 121 15.93 -2.66 -19.62
N ASP A 122 15.03 -1.77 -19.21
CA ASP A 122 13.58 -2.07 -19.11
C ASP A 122 12.88 -2.07 -20.48
N ASP A 123 13.55 -1.54 -21.52
CA ASP A 123 13.11 -1.49 -22.91
C ASP A 123 14.17 -2.11 -23.81
N LEU A 124 13.83 -3.18 -24.53
CA LEU A 124 14.77 -3.90 -25.40
C LEU A 124 15.32 -3.04 -26.55
N VAL A 125 14.65 -1.95 -26.92
CA VAL A 125 15.16 -1.01 -27.95
C VAL A 125 16.30 -0.13 -27.41
N ALA A 126 16.39 0.04 -26.08
CA ALA A 126 17.49 0.75 -25.42
C ALA A 126 18.76 -0.11 -25.29
N ALA A 127 18.66 -1.44 -25.48
CA ALA A 127 19.79 -2.35 -25.45
C ALA A 127 20.82 -2.02 -26.56
N ASP A 128 22.09 -2.39 -26.40
CA ASP A 128 23.16 -1.96 -27.31
C ASP A 128 23.13 -2.68 -28.68
N GLY A 129 22.58 -3.90 -28.74
CA GLY A 129 22.43 -4.68 -29.98
C GLY A 129 21.05 -5.31 -30.12
N VAL A 130 20.75 -5.86 -31.30
CA VAL A 130 19.55 -6.69 -31.54
C VAL A 130 20.04 -8.07 -31.99
N ASN A 131 20.24 -8.94 -31.01
CA ASN A 131 20.63 -10.33 -31.26
C ASN A 131 20.14 -11.22 -30.12
N GLU A 132 20.18 -12.53 -30.35
CA GLU A 132 19.68 -13.51 -29.38
C GLU A 132 20.46 -13.49 -28.08
N GLY A 133 21.78 -13.25 -28.14
CA GLY A 133 22.63 -13.18 -26.94
C GLY A 133 22.18 -12.10 -25.97
N ILE A 134 22.11 -10.84 -26.43
CA ILE A 134 21.77 -9.71 -25.56
C ILE A 134 20.32 -9.74 -25.07
N ILE A 135 19.35 -10.09 -25.94
CA ILE A 135 17.93 -10.09 -25.56
C ILE A 135 17.65 -11.23 -24.59
N SER A 136 18.13 -12.45 -24.87
CA SER A 136 17.89 -13.58 -23.98
C SER A 136 18.61 -13.45 -22.64
N TYR A 137 19.82 -12.88 -22.64
CA TYR A 137 20.52 -12.52 -21.40
C TYR A 137 19.71 -11.51 -20.60
N THR A 138 19.27 -10.42 -21.22
CA THR A 138 18.52 -9.36 -20.52
C THR A 138 17.26 -9.91 -19.87
N LEU A 139 16.43 -10.64 -20.62
CA LEU A 139 15.19 -11.23 -20.11
C LEU A 139 15.46 -12.26 -19.00
N ARG A 140 16.50 -13.09 -19.15
CA ARG A 140 16.88 -14.07 -18.12
C ARG A 140 17.29 -13.37 -16.83
N GLU A 141 18.18 -12.39 -16.88
CA GLU A 141 18.67 -11.70 -15.70
C GLU A 141 17.56 -10.88 -15.00
N LEU A 142 16.68 -10.24 -15.78
CA LEU A 142 15.48 -9.56 -15.23
C LEU A 142 14.56 -10.56 -14.50
N TYR A 143 14.34 -11.74 -15.09
CA TYR A 143 13.48 -12.78 -14.53
C TYR A 143 14.09 -13.43 -13.28
N GLU A 144 15.30 -13.98 -13.38
CA GLU A 144 15.92 -14.79 -12.32
C GLU A 144 16.46 -13.92 -11.16
N ASN A 145 17.06 -12.77 -11.47
CA ASN A 145 17.78 -11.96 -10.46
C ASN A 145 17.00 -10.72 -9.98
N LYS A 146 16.08 -10.18 -10.79
CA LYS A 146 15.28 -9.00 -10.40
C LYS A 146 13.79 -9.29 -10.16
N SER A 147 13.32 -10.53 -10.42
CA SER A 147 11.88 -10.88 -10.38
C SER A 147 11.00 -9.94 -11.22
N GLN A 148 11.57 -9.40 -12.32
CA GLN A 148 10.89 -8.51 -13.24
C GLN A 148 10.47 -9.31 -14.48
N ILE A 149 9.17 -9.49 -14.63
CA ILE A 149 8.59 -10.34 -15.69
C ILE A 149 8.17 -9.58 -16.94
N TYR A 150 8.13 -8.25 -16.84
CA TYR A 150 7.66 -7.36 -17.88
C TYR A 150 8.80 -6.54 -18.46
N THR A 151 8.85 -6.45 -19.78
CA THR A 151 9.87 -5.67 -20.51
C THR A 151 9.24 -4.99 -21.72
N TRP A 152 9.50 -3.69 -21.90
CA TRP A 152 9.01 -2.95 -23.06
C TRP A 152 9.77 -3.33 -24.33
N VAL A 153 9.12 -3.17 -25.47
CA VAL A 153 9.74 -3.23 -26.79
C VAL A 153 9.39 -1.97 -27.57
N GLY A 154 10.21 -0.93 -27.37
CA GLY A 154 10.12 0.37 -28.03
C GLY A 154 9.44 1.44 -27.18
N ALA A 155 9.86 2.70 -27.39
CA ALA A 155 9.52 3.81 -26.50
C ALA A 155 8.08 4.33 -26.63
N ALA A 156 7.32 3.88 -27.63
CA ALA A 156 5.87 4.10 -27.68
C ALA A 156 5.11 3.21 -26.66
N HIS A 157 5.80 2.27 -26.00
CA HIS A 157 5.25 1.31 -25.06
C HIS A 157 4.03 0.56 -25.65
N SER A 158 4.09 0.22 -26.94
CA SER A 158 3.03 -0.46 -27.69
C SER A 158 3.19 -1.98 -27.72
N VAL A 159 4.36 -2.50 -27.36
CA VAL A 159 4.64 -3.94 -27.26
C VAL A 159 5.26 -4.25 -25.91
N LEU A 160 4.71 -5.23 -25.21
CA LEU A 160 5.16 -5.71 -23.91
C LEU A 160 5.53 -7.20 -24.00
N VAL A 161 6.74 -7.57 -23.60
CA VAL A 161 7.11 -8.97 -23.36
C VAL A 161 6.77 -9.32 -21.92
N ALA A 162 6.08 -10.44 -21.72
CA ALA A 162 5.62 -10.92 -20.42
C ALA A 162 6.10 -12.37 -20.19
N VAL A 163 7.08 -12.58 -19.32
CA VAL A 163 7.64 -13.91 -19.01
C VAL A 163 6.89 -14.50 -17.81
N ASN A 164 6.19 -15.63 -17.98
CA ASN A 164 5.33 -16.18 -16.92
C ASN A 164 6.13 -16.54 -15.64
N PRO A 165 5.84 -15.96 -14.46
CA PRO A 165 6.56 -16.31 -13.23
C PRO A 165 6.21 -17.69 -12.66
N TYR A 166 5.08 -18.30 -13.02
CA TYR A 166 4.51 -19.49 -12.35
C TYR A 166 4.36 -19.33 -10.82
N LYS A 167 4.26 -18.08 -10.34
CA LYS A 167 4.03 -17.72 -8.94
C LYS A 167 3.47 -16.30 -8.84
N ASP A 168 2.82 -16.01 -7.73
CA ASP A 168 2.42 -14.65 -7.39
C ASP A 168 3.64 -13.81 -6.98
N ILE A 169 3.81 -12.67 -7.65
CA ILE A 169 4.82 -11.68 -7.29
C ILE A 169 4.16 -10.62 -6.39
N LYS A 170 4.55 -10.62 -5.11
CA LYS A 170 4.02 -9.67 -4.12
C LYS A 170 4.25 -8.22 -4.57
N GLY A 171 3.19 -7.41 -4.55
CA GLY A 171 3.26 -5.99 -4.88
C GLY A 171 3.05 -5.63 -6.35
N LEU A 172 2.97 -6.64 -7.25
CA LEU A 172 2.89 -6.41 -8.69
C LEU A 172 1.51 -5.86 -9.13
N TYR A 173 0.42 -6.45 -8.64
CA TYR A 173 -0.95 -6.07 -9.00
C TYR A 173 -1.71 -5.43 -7.83
N THR A 174 -1.14 -4.38 -7.22
CA THR A 174 -1.78 -3.70 -6.07
C THR A 174 -2.62 -2.51 -6.50
N PRO A 175 -3.60 -2.07 -5.69
CA PRO A 175 -4.36 -0.84 -5.96
C PRO A 175 -3.47 0.42 -6.09
N ASN A 176 -2.30 0.44 -5.44
CA ASN A 176 -1.31 1.50 -5.63
C ASN A 176 -0.74 1.48 -7.05
N GLN A 177 -0.44 0.30 -7.61
CA GLN A 177 0.02 0.18 -8.99
C GLN A 177 -1.07 0.61 -9.97
N VAL A 178 -2.32 0.20 -9.76
CA VAL A 178 -3.46 0.66 -10.59
C VAL A 178 -3.51 2.19 -10.66
N ARG A 179 -3.46 2.86 -9.50
CA ARG A 179 -3.42 4.33 -9.39
C ARG A 179 -2.20 4.96 -10.04
N ASP A 180 -1.02 4.35 -9.89
CA ASP A 180 0.21 4.85 -10.50
C ASP A 180 0.13 4.85 -12.03
N TYR A 181 -0.52 3.85 -12.65
CA TYR A 181 -0.72 3.82 -14.12
C TYR A 181 -1.93 4.64 -14.58
N GLU A 182 -2.96 4.83 -13.74
CA GLU A 182 -4.07 5.77 -14.02
C GLU A 182 -3.57 7.22 -14.02
N ARG A 183 -2.82 7.59 -12.97
CA ARG A 183 -2.32 8.95 -12.74
C ARG A 183 -0.82 8.91 -12.43
N PRO A 184 0.03 8.81 -13.46
CA PRO A 184 1.47 8.75 -13.29
C PRO A 184 1.99 9.91 -12.44
N PRO A 185 2.73 9.63 -11.35
CA PRO A 185 3.35 10.70 -10.58
C PRO A 185 4.36 11.45 -11.48
N PRO A 186 4.40 12.79 -11.46
CA PRO A 186 5.17 13.58 -12.43
C PRO A 186 6.69 13.31 -12.44
N ASN A 187 7.22 12.68 -11.38
CA ASN A 187 8.64 12.37 -11.22
C ASN A 187 8.93 10.86 -11.04
N LYS A 188 7.94 9.97 -11.22
CA LYS A 188 8.12 8.52 -11.10
C LYS A 188 8.21 7.89 -12.49
N LYS A 189 9.34 7.24 -12.80
CA LYS A 189 9.42 6.35 -13.96
C LYS A 189 8.56 5.12 -13.65
N LEU A 190 7.49 4.91 -14.41
CA LEU A 190 6.69 3.70 -14.30
C LEU A 190 7.43 2.54 -14.98
N PRO A 191 7.57 1.37 -14.33
CA PRO A 191 8.22 0.22 -14.94
C PRO A 191 7.37 -0.37 -16.09
N PRO A 192 7.88 -1.35 -16.84
CA PRO A 192 7.06 -2.13 -17.75
C PRO A 192 5.97 -2.90 -17.00
N HIS A 193 4.73 -2.82 -17.48
CA HIS A 193 3.60 -3.49 -16.86
C HIS A 193 2.41 -3.61 -17.80
N VAL A 194 1.59 -4.66 -17.62
CA VAL A 194 0.34 -4.88 -18.39
C VAL A 194 -0.64 -3.71 -18.26
N PHE A 195 -0.69 -3.07 -17.09
CA PHE A 195 -1.47 -1.85 -16.85
C PHE A 195 -1.04 -0.69 -17.74
N GLY A 196 0.24 -0.61 -18.13
CA GLY A 196 0.69 0.40 -19.08
C GLY A 196 0.06 0.23 -20.47
N ILE A 197 -0.10 -1.01 -20.94
CA ILE A 197 -0.80 -1.30 -22.20
C ILE A 197 -2.28 -0.90 -22.11
N ALA A 198 -2.96 -1.31 -21.04
CA ALA A 198 -4.37 -0.99 -20.81
C ALA A 198 -4.60 0.52 -20.69
N ALA A 199 -3.77 1.21 -19.91
CA ALA A 199 -3.83 2.66 -19.72
C ALA A 199 -3.59 3.43 -21.02
N ASN A 200 -2.59 3.01 -21.80
CA ASN A 200 -2.31 3.66 -23.08
C ASN A 200 -3.48 3.49 -24.06
N SER A 201 -4.08 2.30 -24.14
CA SER A 201 -5.28 2.06 -24.96
C SER A 201 -6.46 2.90 -24.47
N TYR A 202 -6.76 2.91 -23.18
CA TYR A 202 -7.87 3.69 -22.63
C TYR A 202 -7.71 5.19 -22.86
N ASN A 203 -6.53 5.73 -22.58
CA ASN A 203 -6.24 7.15 -22.80
C ASN A 203 -6.30 7.53 -24.30
N ALA A 204 -5.84 6.65 -25.20
CA ALA A 204 -5.95 6.88 -26.64
C ALA A 204 -7.41 6.87 -27.11
N LEU A 205 -8.22 5.92 -26.63
CA LEU A 205 -9.66 5.87 -26.91
C LEU A 205 -10.36 7.17 -26.50
N LEU A 206 -10.12 7.64 -25.26
CA LEU A 206 -10.75 8.87 -24.75
C LEU A 206 -10.29 10.13 -25.48
N ARG A 207 -9.00 10.20 -25.84
CA ARG A 207 -8.42 11.38 -26.49
C ARG A 207 -8.79 11.48 -27.97
N ASP A 208 -8.69 10.37 -28.70
CA ASP A 208 -8.74 10.36 -30.16
C ASP A 208 -10.08 9.84 -30.70
N ALA A 209 -10.96 9.33 -29.83
CA ALA A 209 -12.24 8.69 -30.19
C ALA A 209 -12.08 7.60 -31.26
N GLN A 210 -10.97 6.85 -31.21
CA GLN A 210 -10.67 5.72 -32.09
C GLN A 210 -10.78 4.39 -31.34
N ASN A 211 -11.24 3.36 -32.03
CA ASN A 211 -11.27 2.01 -31.46
C ASN A 211 -9.83 1.51 -31.26
N GLN A 212 -9.63 0.75 -30.19
CA GLN A 212 -8.30 0.25 -29.80
C GLN A 212 -8.33 -1.27 -29.78
N SER A 213 -7.18 -1.90 -29.95
CA SER A 213 -7.04 -3.34 -29.77
C SER A 213 -5.79 -3.70 -28.97
N ILE A 214 -5.91 -4.75 -28.15
CA ILE A 214 -4.83 -5.35 -27.37
C ILE A 214 -4.72 -6.81 -27.80
N LEU A 215 -3.65 -7.16 -28.50
CA LEU A 215 -3.40 -8.49 -29.02
C LEU A 215 -2.47 -9.24 -28.07
N ILE A 216 -3.00 -10.27 -27.41
CA ILE A 216 -2.30 -11.10 -26.45
C ILE A 216 -1.99 -12.44 -27.11
N SER A 217 -0.71 -12.75 -27.21
CA SER A 217 -0.21 -13.94 -27.91
C SER A 217 0.86 -14.63 -27.09
N GLY A 218 1.04 -15.92 -27.30
CA GLY A 218 2.02 -16.71 -26.59
C GLY A 218 1.66 -18.20 -26.58
N GLU A 219 2.65 -19.01 -26.25
CA GLU A 219 2.44 -20.45 -26.12
C GLU A 219 1.42 -20.81 -25.03
N SER A 220 0.99 -22.05 -25.07
CA SER A 220 0.13 -22.60 -24.04
C SER A 220 0.85 -22.61 -22.69
N GLY A 221 0.23 -22.05 -21.65
CA GLY A 221 0.84 -21.87 -20.32
C GLY A 221 1.78 -20.66 -20.19
N ALA A 222 1.84 -19.78 -21.20
CA ALA A 222 2.65 -18.56 -21.15
C ALA A 222 2.01 -17.40 -20.35
N GLY A 223 0.78 -17.57 -19.84
CA GLY A 223 0.09 -16.56 -19.02
C GLY A 223 -0.83 -15.59 -19.78
N LYS A 224 -1.33 -15.97 -20.97
CA LYS A 224 -2.24 -15.15 -21.78
C LYS A 224 -3.52 -14.76 -21.02
N THR A 225 -4.25 -15.75 -20.49
CA THR A 225 -5.47 -15.54 -19.71
C THR A 225 -5.26 -14.60 -18.53
N VAL A 226 -4.12 -14.74 -17.83
CA VAL A 226 -3.75 -13.87 -16.70
C VAL A 226 -3.51 -12.44 -17.16
N ALA A 227 -2.81 -12.24 -18.29
CA ALA A 227 -2.64 -10.92 -18.89
C ALA A 227 -3.99 -10.30 -19.31
N THR A 228 -4.86 -11.08 -19.96
CA THR A 228 -6.24 -10.67 -20.32
C THR A 228 -7.01 -10.21 -19.09
N LYS A 229 -6.98 -11.00 -18.01
CA LYS A 229 -7.65 -10.69 -16.72
C LYS A 229 -7.14 -9.38 -16.12
N HIS A 230 -5.83 -9.15 -16.10
CA HIS A 230 -5.26 -7.91 -15.55
C HIS A 230 -5.53 -6.68 -16.43
N CYS A 231 -5.58 -6.83 -17.76
CA CYS A 231 -6.03 -5.75 -18.64
C CYS A 231 -7.48 -5.35 -18.33
N LEU A 232 -8.38 -6.34 -18.28
CA LEU A 232 -9.80 -6.11 -18.02
C LEU A 232 -10.06 -5.53 -16.64
N SER A 233 -9.45 -6.09 -15.59
CA SER A 233 -9.56 -5.60 -14.22
C SER A 233 -9.05 -4.16 -14.09
N TRP A 234 -7.93 -3.82 -14.74
CA TRP A 234 -7.45 -2.43 -14.73
C TRP A 234 -8.42 -1.47 -15.43
N LEU A 235 -8.94 -1.86 -16.61
CA LEU A 235 -9.91 -1.05 -17.34
C LEU A 235 -11.15 -0.78 -16.49
N ALA A 236 -11.63 -1.79 -15.78
CA ALA A 236 -12.83 -1.66 -14.97
C ALA A 236 -12.60 -0.87 -13.68
N ASP A 237 -11.50 -1.09 -12.97
CA ASP A 237 -11.11 -0.30 -11.78
C ASP A 237 -11.02 1.20 -12.10
N VAL A 238 -10.54 1.55 -13.30
CA VAL A 238 -10.28 2.94 -13.70
C VAL A 238 -11.49 3.60 -14.37
N ALA A 239 -12.13 2.91 -15.32
CA ALA A 239 -13.27 3.48 -16.04
C ALA A 239 -14.56 3.45 -15.19
N GLY A 240 -14.69 2.49 -14.27
CA GLY A 240 -15.94 2.20 -13.58
C GLY A 240 -17.01 1.58 -14.51
N SER A 241 -18.06 1.02 -13.91
CA SER A 241 -19.20 0.44 -14.65
C SER A 241 -20.52 0.90 -14.04
N GLU A 242 -21.48 1.29 -14.88
CA GLU A 242 -22.85 1.62 -14.44
C GLU A 242 -23.69 0.37 -14.08
N SER A 243 -23.26 -0.83 -14.48
CA SER A 243 -24.11 -2.04 -14.52
C SER A 243 -23.40 -3.35 -14.11
N HIS A 244 -22.29 -3.29 -13.36
CA HIS A 244 -21.49 -4.47 -12.96
C HIS A 244 -21.03 -5.37 -14.13
N VAL A 245 -20.99 -4.84 -15.36
CA VAL A 245 -20.63 -5.59 -16.58
C VAL A 245 -19.21 -6.18 -16.48
N GLU A 246 -18.29 -5.51 -15.78
CA GLU A 246 -16.96 -6.05 -15.48
C GLU A 246 -17.03 -7.46 -14.85
N GLY A 247 -17.82 -7.61 -13.77
CA GLY A 247 -17.91 -8.85 -13.02
C GLY A 247 -18.39 -10.00 -13.91
N LYS A 248 -19.34 -9.70 -14.80
CA LYS A 248 -19.86 -10.64 -15.80
C LYS A 248 -18.82 -11.00 -16.86
N ILE A 249 -18.04 -10.04 -17.38
CA ILE A 249 -16.95 -10.33 -18.34
C ILE A 249 -15.92 -11.28 -17.71
N LEU A 250 -15.56 -11.06 -16.45
CA LEU A 250 -14.60 -11.92 -15.75
C LEU A 250 -15.18 -13.32 -15.47
N SER A 251 -16.47 -13.39 -15.14
CA SER A 251 -17.21 -14.63 -14.87
C SER A 251 -17.49 -15.45 -16.13
N ALA A 252 -17.41 -14.87 -17.33
CA ALA A 252 -17.46 -15.63 -18.58
C ALA A 252 -16.28 -16.60 -18.75
N ASN A 253 -15.13 -16.35 -18.12
CA ASN A 253 -13.93 -17.16 -18.34
C ASN A 253 -14.09 -18.62 -17.86
N PRO A 254 -14.52 -18.93 -16.63
CA PRO A 254 -14.74 -20.32 -16.20
C PRO A 254 -15.58 -21.15 -17.18
N VAL A 255 -16.69 -20.60 -17.68
CA VAL A 255 -17.56 -21.29 -18.65
C VAL A 255 -16.82 -21.53 -19.97
N LEU A 256 -16.19 -20.50 -20.52
CA LEU A 256 -15.46 -20.61 -21.80
C LEU A 256 -14.23 -21.54 -21.68
N GLU A 257 -13.56 -21.58 -20.54
CA GLU A 257 -12.44 -22.48 -20.28
C GLU A 257 -12.90 -23.92 -20.12
N ALA A 258 -13.98 -24.18 -19.38
CA ALA A 258 -14.53 -25.53 -19.23
C ALA A 258 -14.90 -26.17 -20.57
N PHE A 259 -15.57 -25.42 -21.45
CA PHE A 259 -16.06 -25.92 -22.74
C PHE A 259 -15.07 -25.74 -23.91
N GLY A 260 -14.09 -24.84 -23.78
CA GLY A 260 -13.19 -24.47 -24.87
C GLY A 260 -11.72 -24.77 -24.63
N ASN A 261 -11.30 -25.07 -23.40
CA ASN A 261 -9.93 -25.44 -23.08
C ASN A 261 -9.77 -26.95 -22.85
N ALA A 262 -8.57 -27.43 -23.09
CA ALA A 262 -8.18 -28.82 -22.87
C ALA A 262 -6.71 -28.95 -22.47
N LYS A 263 -6.36 -30.12 -21.92
CA LYS A 263 -4.96 -30.47 -21.68
C LYS A 263 -4.28 -30.93 -22.97
N THR A 264 -3.13 -30.34 -23.28
CA THR A 264 -2.18 -30.81 -24.31
C THR A 264 -0.97 -31.48 -23.67
N ILE A 265 0.03 -31.83 -24.49
CA ILE A 265 1.33 -32.34 -24.00
C ILE A 265 2.08 -31.26 -23.19
N ARG A 266 1.93 -29.98 -23.56
CA ARG A 266 2.74 -28.87 -23.01
C ARG A 266 2.01 -28.01 -21.98
N ASN A 267 0.68 -28.07 -21.89
CA ASN A 267 -0.13 -27.26 -20.96
C ASN A 267 -1.38 -28.02 -20.50
N ASN A 268 -1.73 -27.91 -19.24
CA ASN A 268 -2.93 -28.51 -18.66
C ASN A 268 -4.21 -27.72 -18.96
N ASN A 269 -4.14 -26.42 -19.22
CA ASN A 269 -5.31 -25.56 -19.50
C ASN A 269 -5.09 -24.75 -20.80
N SER A 270 -5.09 -25.44 -21.95
CA SER A 270 -4.83 -24.83 -23.26
C SER A 270 -6.13 -24.43 -23.94
N SER A 271 -6.31 -23.14 -24.22
CA SER A 271 -7.42 -22.68 -25.08
C SER A 271 -7.31 -23.28 -26.48
N ARG A 272 -8.39 -23.95 -26.91
CA ARG A 272 -8.53 -24.54 -28.24
C ARG A 272 -9.57 -23.80 -29.07
N PHE A 273 -9.72 -22.51 -28.78
CA PHE A 273 -10.48 -21.51 -29.52
C PHE A 273 -9.80 -20.14 -29.32
N GLY A 274 -9.99 -19.22 -30.25
CA GLY A 274 -9.62 -17.81 -30.11
C GLY A 274 -10.79 -17.01 -29.53
N LYS A 275 -10.47 -16.01 -28.69
CA LYS A 275 -11.46 -15.19 -28.01
C LYS A 275 -11.19 -13.71 -28.29
N TRP A 276 -12.18 -13.01 -28.81
CA TRP A 276 -12.17 -11.57 -29.00
C TRP A 276 -13.20 -10.93 -28.08
N ILE A 277 -12.74 -10.06 -27.18
CA ILE A 277 -13.60 -9.38 -26.21
C ILE A 277 -13.61 -7.89 -26.56
N GLU A 278 -14.75 -7.35 -26.93
CA GLU A 278 -14.94 -5.91 -27.07
C GLU A 278 -15.53 -5.35 -25.77
N VAL A 279 -14.82 -4.41 -25.15
CA VAL A 279 -15.35 -3.62 -24.03
C VAL A 279 -15.77 -2.25 -24.57
N TYR A 280 -17.05 -1.91 -24.46
CA TYR A 280 -17.62 -0.65 -24.95
C TYR A 280 -17.54 0.43 -23.87
N PHE A 281 -17.20 1.65 -24.30
CA PHE A 281 -17.04 2.82 -23.44
C PHE A 281 -17.99 3.95 -23.87
N ASP A 282 -18.59 4.61 -22.89
CA ASP A 282 -19.41 5.80 -23.11
C ASP A 282 -18.52 7.02 -23.45
N GLY A 283 -18.81 7.71 -24.55
CA GLY A 283 -17.99 8.82 -25.03
C GLY A 283 -18.06 10.09 -24.16
N ALA A 284 -19.06 10.23 -23.30
CA ALA A 284 -19.21 11.40 -22.43
C ALA A 284 -18.60 11.17 -21.04
N THR A 285 -18.81 9.99 -20.46
CA THR A 285 -18.32 9.67 -19.10
C THR A 285 -16.99 8.92 -19.10
N GLY A 286 -16.66 8.22 -20.19
CA GLY A 286 -15.52 7.31 -20.27
C GLY A 286 -15.73 5.97 -19.54
N GLY A 287 -16.90 5.73 -18.95
CA GLY A 287 -17.22 4.51 -18.21
C GLY A 287 -17.57 3.32 -19.12
N ILE A 288 -17.44 2.10 -18.60
CA ILE A 288 -17.83 0.88 -19.32
C ILE A 288 -19.36 0.82 -19.42
N CYS A 289 -19.86 0.75 -20.66
CA CYS A 289 -21.30 0.78 -20.97
C CYS A 289 -21.84 -0.51 -21.62
N GLY A 290 -20.97 -1.50 -21.89
CA GLY A 290 -21.36 -2.83 -22.39
C GLY A 290 -20.14 -3.66 -22.80
N ALA A 291 -20.34 -4.92 -23.17
CA ALA A 291 -19.30 -5.75 -23.78
C ALA A 291 -19.87 -6.79 -24.75
N SER A 292 -18.99 -7.36 -25.58
CA SER A 292 -19.29 -8.45 -26.50
C SER A 292 -18.11 -9.41 -26.61
N ILE A 293 -18.38 -10.70 -26.71
CA ILE A 293 -17.40 -11.76 -26.86
C ILE A 293 -17.69 -12.51 -28.16
N GLN A 294 -16.68 -12.60 -29.03
CA GLN A 294 -16.71 -13.43 -30.23
C GLN A 294 -15.71 -14.57 -30.07
N ASN A 295 -16.17 -15.79 -30.36
CA ASN A 295 -15.34 -16.98 -30.40
C ASN A 295 -14.90 -17.28 -31.84
N TYR A 296 -13.67 -17.73 -31.99
CA TYR A 296 -13.09 -18.16 -33.26
C TYR A 296 -12.55 -19.57 -33.13
N LEU A 297 -12.85 -20.43 -34.11
CA LEU A 297 -12.17 -21.71 -34.32
C LEU A 297 -12.08 -22.62 -33.07
N LEU A 298 -13.23 -23.07 -32.54
CA LEU A 298 -13.23 -24.20 -31.62
C LEU A 298 -12.64 -25.44 -32.32
N GLU A 299 -11.65 -26.10 -31.71
CA GLU A 299 -11.04 -27.33 -32.21
C GLU A 299 -11.99 -28.53 -32.06
N ARG A 300 -13.01 -28.60 -32.93
CA ARG A 300 -14.07 -29.61 -32.86
C ARG A 300 -13.55 -31.05 -32.89
N SER A 301 -12.46 -31.32 -33.61
CA SER A 301 -11.87 -32.66 -33.68
C SER A 301 -11.47 -33.21 -32.31
N ARG A 302 -11.15 -32.33 -31.35
CA ARG A 302 -10.83 -32.70 -29.97
C ARG A 302 -11.97 -33.44 -29.25
N VAL A 303 -13.22 -33.22 -29.64
CA VAL A 303 -14.38 -33.91 -29.06
C VAL A 303 -14.27 -35.43 -29.22
N VAL A 304 -13.75 -35.89 -30.35
CA VAL A 304 -13.79 -37.32 -30.74
C VAL A 304 -12.42 -37.99 -30.79
N TYR A 305 -11.35 -37.19 -30.89
CA TYR A 305 -9.98 -37.66 -31.00
C TYR A 305 -9.01 -36.77 -30.22
N GLN A 306 -8.08 -37.38 -29.49
CA GLN A 306 -6.99 -36.69 -28.81
C GLN A 306 -5.69 -37.48 -29.00
N GLN A 307 -4.56 -36.78 -29.09
CA GLN A 307 -3.27 -37.46 -29.15
C GLN A 307 -2.92 -38.10 -27.80
N ARG A 308 -2.01 -39.08 -27.81
CA ARG A 308 -1.54 -39.72 -26.57
C ARG A 308 -0.95 -38.67 -25.63
N GLY A 309 -1.38 -38.66 -24.38
CA GLY A 309 -0.94 -37.68 -23.38
C GLY A 309 -1.83 -36.44 -23.27
N GLU A 310 -2.80 -36.22 -24.16
CA GLU A 310 -3.75 -35.11 -24.10
C GLU A 310 -5.05 -35.47 -23.37
N ARG A 311 -5.91 -34.48 -23.08
CA ARG A 311 -7.30 -34.69 -22.67
C ARG A 311 -8.27 -34.10 -23.70
N ASN A 312 -9.53 -34.51 -23.59
CA ASN A 312 -10.67 -33.81 -24.18
C ASN A 312 -10.93 -32.47 -23.44
N PHE A 313 -11.99 -31.74 -23.78
CA PHE A 313 -12.39 -30.52 -23.09
C PHE A 313 -12.66 -30.74 -21.59
N HIS A 314 -12.35 -29.75 -20.76
CA HIS A 314 -12.37 -29.89 -19.29
C HIS A 314 -13.74 -30.26 -18.74
N ILE A 315 -14.81 -29.70 -19.30
CA ILE A 315 -16.19 -29.93 -18.84
C ILE A 315 -16.53 -31.42 -18.71
N PHE A 316 -16.02 -32.28 -19.61
CA PHE A 316 -16.29 -33.72 -19.53
C PHE A 316 -15.67 -34.38 -18.29
N TYR A 317 -14.46 -33.96 -17.90
CA TYR A 317 -13.77 -34.49 -16.72
C TYR A 317 -14.31 -33.87 -15.43
N GLN A 318 -14.67 -32.58 -15.48
CA GLN A 318 -15.35 -31.88 -14.40
C GLN A 318 -16.67 -32.58 -14.05
N MET A 319 -17.52 -32.87 -15.04
CA MET A 319 -18.80 -33.55 -14.84
C MET A 319 -18.66 -35.01 -14.39
N THR A 320 -17.69 -35.75 -14.92
CA THR A 320 -17.47 -37.16 -14.53
C THR A 320 -16.69 -37.31 -13.21
N GLY A 321 -16.10 -36.21 -12.71
CA GLY A 321 -15.43 -36.14 -11.42
C GLY A 321 -16.35 -35.76 -10.25
N ASP A 322 -17.45 -35.05 -10.53
CA ASP A 322 -18.39 -34.58 -9.52
C ASP A 322 -19.47 -35.61 -9.16
N ARG A 323 -19.68 -35.83 -7.85
CA ARG A 323 -20.59 -36.89 -7.37
C ARG A 323 -22.06 -36.56 -7.57
N ASP A 324 -22.44 -35.28 -7.45
CA ASP A 324 -23.83 -34.86 -7.61
C ASP A 324 -24.24 -34.96 -9.08
N ILE A 325 -23.42 -34.43 -9.97
CA ILE A 325 -23.62 -34.52 -11.42
C ILE A 325 -23.63 -35.98 -11.88
N CYS A 326 -22.70 -36.80 -11.39
CA CYS A 326 -22.70 -38.23 -11.70
C CYS A 326 -23.99 -38.93 -11.26
N SER A 327 -24.51 -38.62 -10.06
CA SER A 327 -25.76 -39.21 -9.58
C SER A 327 -26.98 -38.73 -10.37
N ARG A 328 -27.01 -37.47 -10.79
CA ARG A 328 -28.12 -36.86 -11.53
C ARG A 328 -28.24 -37.40 -12.94
N PHE A 329 -27.11 -37.51 -13.63
CA PHE A 329 -27.07 -37.94 -15.02
C PHE A 329 -26.74 -39.42 -15.20
N ASP A 330 -26.55 -40.21 -14.14
CA ASP A 330 -26.13 -41.62 -14.16
C ASP A 330 -24.79 -41.81 -14.88
N LEU A 331 -23.82 -40.92 -14.62
CA LEU A 331 -22.48 -40.98 -15.21
C LEU A 331 -21.60 -41.99 -14.47
N GLU A 332 -20.78 -42.69 -15.25
CA GLU A 332 -19.68 -43.50 -14.74
C GLU A 332 -18.38 -42.68 -14.68
N ASP A 333 -17.30 -43.31 -14.22
CA ASP A 333 -15.97 -42.71 -14.30
C ASP A 333 -15.56 -42.43 -15.76
N ALA A 334 -14.76 -41.38 -15.97
CA ALA A 334 -14.26 -40.99 -17.29
C ALA A 334 -13.65 -42.14 -18.11
N SER A 335 -13.09 -43.19 -17.47
CA SER A 335 -12.61 -44.40 -18.15
C SER A 335 -13.67 -45.18 -18.92
N ALA A 336 -14.95 -45.04 -18.57
CA ALA A 336 -16.08 -45.70 -19.24
C ALA A 336 -16.42 -45.08 -20.61
N TYR A 337 -15.91 -43.88 -20.91
CA TYR A 337 -16.27 -43.13 -22.12
C TYR A 337 -15.15 -43.16 -23.16
N GLN A 338 -15.46 -43.65 -24.37
CA GLN A 338 -14.48 -43.79 -25.45
C GLN A 338 -13.85 -42.46 -25.88
N TYR A 339 -14.56 -41.35 -25.75
CA TYR A 339 -14.03 -40.01 -26.07
C TYR A 339 -13.08 -39.44 -25.01
N LEU A 340 -12.95 -40.09 -23.84
CA LEU A 340 -12.11 -39.62 -22.74
C LEU A 340 -10.93 -40.55 -22.45
N ASN A 341 -11.01 -41.83 -22.85
CA ASN A 341 -10.03 -42.86 -22.44
C ASN A 341 -8.94 -43.17 -23.49
N LYS A 342 -9.09 -42.75 -24.76
CA LYS A 342 -8.18 -43.09 -25.86
C LYS A 342 -6.78 -42.49 -25.74
N SER A 343 -6.65 -41.33 -25.10
CA SER A 343 -5.36 -40.63 -24.97
C SER A 343 -4.44 -41.21 -23.89
N GLY A 344 -4.98 -42.06 -23.01
CA GLY A 344 -4.30 -42.62 -21.85
C GLY A 344 -4.16 -41.65 -20.67
N VAL A 345 -4.81 -40.47 -20.70
CA VAL A 345 -4.81 -39.51 -19.59
C VAL A 345 -6.24 -39.17 -19.19
N ILE A 346 -6.62 -39.61 -17.99
CA ILE A 346 -7.93 -39.32 -17.40
C ILE A 346 -7.80 -38.23 -16.33
N LYS A 347 -6.87 -38.43 -15.40
CA LYS A 347 -6.50 -37.43 -14.39
C LYS A 347 -5.26 -36.67 -14.84
N ALA A 348 -5.32 -35.35 -14.76
CA ALA A 348 -4.18 -34.48 -14.98
C ALA A 348 -3.57 -34.05 -13.63
N ASN A 349 -2.24 -34.00 -13.54
CA ASN A 349 -1.58 -33.44 -12.36
C ASN A 349 -1.88 -31.94 -12.28
N ASP A 350 -2.09 -31.42 -11.07
CA ASP A 350 -2.34 -29.99 -10.80
C ASP A 350 -3.60 -29.43 -11.49
N VAL A 351 -4.61 -30.28 -11.72
CA VAL A 351 -5.97 -29.86 -12.12
C VAL A 351 -6.97 -30.35 -11.08
N ASP A 352 -7.81 -29.45 -10.60
CA ASP A 352 -8.89 -29.75 -9.66
C ASP A 352 -10.23 -29.72 -10.40
N ASP A 353 -10.52 -30.80 -11.13
CA ASP A 353 -11.73 -30.86 -11.97
C ASP A 353 -13.04 -30.69 -11.14
N GLU A 354 -13.06 -31.05 -9.85
CA GLU A 354 -14.23 -30.86 -8.96
C GLU A 354 -14.36 -29.38 -8.53
N GLY A 355 -13.26 -28.76 -8.08
CA GLY A 355 -13.23 -27.34 -7.75
C GLY A 355 -13.55 -26.44 -8.96
N ASP A 356 -12.97 -26.75 -10.12
CA ASP A 356 -13.19 -26.00 -11.37
C ASP A 356 -14.67 -26.08 -11.81
N LEU A 357 -15.36 -27.21 -11.57
CA LEU A 357 -16.80 -27.32 -11.84
C LEU A 357 -17.62 -26.37 -10.97
N GLN A 358 -17.26 -26.23 -9.69
CA GLN A 358 -17.96 -25.30 -8.80
C GLN A 358 -17.81 -23.85 -9.26
N GLU A 359 -16.64 -23.49 -9.82
CA GLU A 359 -16.46 -22.17 -10.46
C GLU A 359 -17.34 -21.99 -11.70
N VAL A 360 -17.52 -23.05 -12.51
CA VAL A 360 -18.44 -23.02 -13.67
C VAL A 360 -19.89 -22.84 -13.24
N LEU A 361 -20.32 -23.54 -12.20
CA LEU A 361 -21.69 -23.43 -11.67
C LEU A 361 -21.94 -22.02 -11.10
N ALA A 362 -21.01 -21.48 -10.32
CA ALA A 362 -21.09 -20.11 -9.82
C ALA A 362 -21.10 -19.07 -10.97
N ALA A 363 -20.31 -19.31 -12.02
CA ALA A 363 -20.30 -18.46 -13.20
C ALA A 363 -21.64 -18.51 -13.96
N PHE A 364 -22.29 -19.66 -14.08
CA PHE A 364 -23.63 -19.75 -14.66
C PHE A 364 -24.66 -18.90 -13.89
N GLU A 365 -24.59 -18.89 -12.56
CA GLU A 365 -25.48 -18.05 -11.74
C GLU A 365 -25.23 -16.54 -11.98
N GLU A 366 -23.97 -16.10 -11.97
CA GLU A 366 -23.58 -14.69 -12.20
C GLU A 366 -23.93 -14.20 -13.62
N LEU A 367 -23.86 -15.10 -14.61
CA LEU A 367 -24.20 -14.84 -16.02
C LEU A 367 -25.70 -15.04 -16.32
N GLU A 368 -26.53 -15.20 -15.29
CA GLU A 368 -27.99 -15.28 -15.39
C GLU A 368 -28.48 -16.49 -16.23
N PHE A 369 -27.77 -17.63 -16.18
CA PHE A 369 -28.25 -18.89 -16.75
C PHE A 369 -29.30 -19.51 -15.83
N GLY A 370 -30.49 -19.80 -16.37
CA GLY A 370 -31.57 -20.43 -15.59
C GLY A 370 -31.27 -21.88 -15.21
N GLN A 371 -31.88 -22.40 -14.13
CA GLN A 371 -31.63 -23.79 -13.70
C GLN A 371 -31.98 -24.84 -14.76
N GLU A 372 -33.12 -24.69 -15.46
CA GLU A 372 -33.50 -25.58 -16.57
C GLU A 372 -32.51 -25.47 -17.75
N GLU A 373 -31.90 -24.30 -17.93
CA GLU A 373 -30.88 -24.03 -18.94
C GLU A 373 -29.57 -24.75 -18.62
N GLN A 374 -29.09 -24.63 -17.40
CA GLN A 374 -27.91 -25.33 -16.90
C GLN A 374 -28.09 -26.86 -17.01
N GLU A 375 -29.26 -27.38 -16.62
CA GLU A 375 -29.58 -28.82 -16.73
C GLU A 375 -29.50 -29.30 -18.19
N TRP A 376 -30.04 -28.52 -19.13
CA TRP A 376 -30.00 -28.86 -20.56
C TRP A 376 -28.58 -28.83 -21.14
N ILE A 377 -27.77 -27.84 -20.76
CA ILE A 377 -26.36 -27.74 -21.18
C ILE A 377 -25.60 -29.00 -20.73
N MET A 378 -25.78 -29.40 -19.47
CA MET A 378 -25.18 -30.60 -18.92
C MET A 378 -25.70 -31.88 -19.61
N ALA A 379 -27.02 -32.03 -19.77
CA ALA A 379 -27.65 -33.15 -20.47
C ALA A 379 -27.10 -33.32 -21.90
N THR A 380 -27.01 -32.22 -22.65
CA THR A 380 -26.47 -32.20 -24.02
C THR A 380 -24.99 -32.61 -24.03
N THR A 381 -24.21 -32.15 -23.05
CA THR A 381 -22.79 -32.53 -22.89
C THR A 381 -22.65 -34.03 -22.61
N VAL A 382 -23.51 -34.60 -21.76
CA VAL A 382 -23.55 -36.06 -21.50
C VAL A 382 -23.94 -36.84 -22.74
N ALA A 383 -24.92 -36.37 -23.52
CA ALA A 383 -25.31 -37.04 -24.76
C ALA A 383 -24.15 -37.14 -25.76
N VAL A 384 -23.31 -36.10 -25.85
CA VAL A 384 -22.09 -36.13 -26.66
C VAL A 384 -21.13 -37.24 -26.22
N LEU A 385 -20.93 -37.45 -24.91
CA LEU A 385 -20.12 -38.57 -24.40
C LEU A 385 -20.72 -39.93 -24.77
N LEU A 386 -22.04 -40.09 -24.65
CA LEU A 386 -22.74 -41.35 -24.94
C LEU A 386 -22.67 -41.73 -26.42
N LEU A 387 -22.69 -40.76 -27.33
CA LEU A 387 -22.44 -40.99 -28.77
C LEU A 387 -21.04 -41.61 -29.02
N GLY A 388 -20.06 -41.29 -28.17
CA GLY A 388 -18.74 -41.92 -28.16
C GLY A 388 -18.78 -43.43 -27.93
N ASN A 389 -19.74 -43.91 -27.14
CA ASN A 389 -19.87 -45.32 -26.76
C ASN A 389 -20.73 -46.15 -27.71
N VAL A 390 -21.23 -45.58 -28.80
CA VAL A 390 -22.00 -46.30 -29.82
C VAL A 390 -21.05 -47.17 -30.65
N GLU A 391 -21.26 -48.48 -30.59
CA GLU A 391 -20.49 -49.46 -31.36
C GLU A 391 -21.26 -50.01 -32.56
N PHE A 392 -20.60 -50.05 -33.72
CA PHE A 392 -21.16 -50.56 -34.96
C PHE A 392 -20.63 -51.97 -35.29
N SER A 393 -21.47 -52.79 -35.88
CA SER A 393 -21.14 -54.14 -36.37
C SER A 393 -21.55 -54.28 -37.84
N PRO A 394 -20.83 -55.08 -38.66
CA PRO A 394 -21.20 -55.30 -40.05
C PRO A 394 -22.56 -56.00 -40.15
N LYS A 395 -23.43 -55.51 -41.04
CA LYS A 395 -24.71 -56.16 -41.36
C LYS A 395 -24.90 -56.16 -42.88
N THR A 396 -25.01 -57.34 -43.47
CA THR A 396 -25.28 -57.48 -44.92
C THR A 396 -26.76 -57.20 -45.20
N GLN A 397 -27.04 -56.25 -46.08
CA GLN A 397 -28.41 -55.95 -46.51
C GLN A 397 -28.75 -56.64 -47.84
N ALA A 398 -30.03 -56.58 -48.22
CA ALA A 398 -30.52 -57.14 -49.48
C ALA A 398 -29.72 -56.57 -50.67
N GLY A 399 -29.25 -57.44 -51.57
CA GLY A 399 -28.44 -57.04 -52.73
C GLY A 399 -26.91 -57.04 -52.51
N SER A 400 -26.42 -57.65 -51.42
CA SER A 400 -24.97 -57.74 -51.10
C SER A 400 -24.28 -56.41 -50.78
N VAL A 401 -25.05 -55.37 -50.45
CA VAL A 401 -24.50 -54.08 -50.01
C VAL A 401 -24.03 -54.20 -48.56
N GLN A 402 -22.78 -53.80 -48.29
CA GLN A 402 -22.26 -53.73 -46.93
C GLN A 402 -22.95 -52.60 -46.16
N GLY A 403 -23.54 -52.93 -45.02
CA GLY A 403 -24.13 -51.97 -44.09
C GLY A 403 -23.66 -52.21 -42.66
N SER A 404 -24.26 -51.51 -41.71
CA SER A 404 -23.95 -51.59 -40.29
C SER A 404 -25.21 -51.73 -39.44
N ALA A 405 -25.01 -52.17 -38.20
CA ALA A 405 -26.01 -52.15 -37.14
C ALA A 405 -25.34 -51.83 -35.81
N ILE A 406 -26.07 -51.13 -34.93
CA ILE A 406 -25.61 -50.80 -33.58
C ILE A 406 -25.62 -52.06 -32.71
N LYS A 407 -24.50 -52.36 -32.05
CA LYS A 407 -24.35 -53.56 -31.20
C LYS A 407 -25.14 -53.47 -29.90
N ASN A 408 -25.11 -52.30 -29.26
CA ASN A 408 -25.79 -52.03 -28.00
C ASN A 408 -26.61 -50.75 -28.15
N SER A 409 -27.94 -50.88 -28.08
CA SER A 409 -28.84 -49.73 -28.21
C SER A 409 -28.85 -48.83 -26.97
N GLY A 410 -28.29 -49.26 -25.84
CA GLY A 410 -28.31 -48.52 -24.56
C GLY A 410 -27.76 -47.09 -24.67
N PRO A 411 -26.50 -46.90 -25.12
CA PRO A 411 -25.93 -45.56 -25.30
C PRO A 411 -26.71 -44.68 -26.27
N VAL A 412 -27.22 -45.25 -27.38
CA VAL A 412 -28.01 -44.51 -28.39
C VAL A 412 -29.34 -44.04 -27.83
N LYS A 413 -30.07 -44.93 -27.14
CA LYS A 413 -31.36 -44.59 -26.52
C LYS A 413 -31.20 -43.50 -25.47
N ARG A 414 -30.20 -43.64 -24.59
CA ARG A 414 -29.94 -42.65 -23.54
C ARG A 414 -29.47 -41.31 -24.12
N ALA A 415 -28.67 -41.32 -25.19
CA ALA A 415 -28.32 -40.10 -25.91
C ALA A 415 -29.55 -39.45 -26.57
N ALA A 416 -30.44 -40.26 -27.16
CA ALA A 416 -31.69 -39.78 -27.77
C ALA A 416 -32.61 -39.11 -26.73
N ASP A 417 -32.77 -39.74 -25.56
CA ASP A 417 -33.58 -39.21 -24.45
C ASP A 417 -33.06 -37.84 -23.98
N LEU A 418 -31.74 -37.71 -23.75
CA LEU A 418 -31.12 -36.45 -23.31
C LEU A 418 -31.15 -35.35 -24.38
N LEU A 419 -31.11 -35.72 -25.66
CA LEU A 419 -31.26 -34.81 -26.79
C LEU A 419 -32.73 -34.52 -27.12
N GLY A 420 -33.69 -35.23 -26.52
CA GLY A 420 -35.10 -35.12 -26.84
C GLY A 420 -35.45 -35.54 -28.28
N VAL A 421 -34.66 -36.41 -28.91
CA VAL A 421 -34.92 -36.95 -30.27
C VAL A 421 -35.48 -38.36 -30.21
N ASP A 422 -36.13 -38.81 -31.28
CA ASP A 422 -36.64 -40.18 -31.36
C ASP A 422 -35.46 -41.20 -31.41
N PRO A 423 -35.44 -42.22 -30.53
CA PRO A 423 -34.33 -43.17 -30.46
C PRO A 423 -34.24 -44.10 -31.66
N GLU A 424 -35.36 -44.43 -32.33
CA GLU A 424 -35.35 -45.25 -33.54
C GLU A 424 -34.85 -44.44 -34.74
N GLU A 425 -35.25 -43.17 -34.83
CA GLU A 425 -34.76 -42.26 -35.85
C GLU A 425 -33.26 -42.00 -35.68
N LEU A 426 -32.78 -41.80 -34.44
CA LEU A 426 -31.34 -41.62 -34.17
C LEU A 426 -30.53 -42.86 -34.59
N ASP A 427 -31.01 -44.07 -34.28
CA ASP A 427 -30.38 -45.33 -34.73
C ASP A 427 -30.32 -45.40 -36.27
N HIS A 428 -31.43 -45.06 -36.92
CA HIS A 428 -31.54 -45.09 -38.38
C HIS A 428 -30.57 -44.09 -39.05
N VAL A 429 -30.54 -42.82 -38.63
CA VAL A 429 -29.65 -41.83 -39.27
C VAL A 429 -28.17 -42.07 -38.99
N LEU A 430 -27.82 -42.83 -37.95
CA LEU A 430 -26.45 -43.27 -37.67
C LEU A 430 -26.00 -44.45 -38.56
N THR A 431 -26.93 -45.23 -39.09
CA THR A 431 -26.64 -46.46 -39.87
C THR A 431 -27.03 -46.35 -41.36
N PHE A 432 -27.79 -45.33 -41.74
CA PHE A 432 -28.24 -45.05 -43.11
C PHE A 432 -28.06 -43.58 -43.49
N ARG A 433 -28.01 -43.31 -44.80
CA ARG A 433 -28.09 -41.94 -45.35
C ARG A 433 -29.00 -41.86 -46.56
N SER A 434 -29.73 -40.77 -46.70
CA SER A 434 -30.51 -40.43 -47.88
C SER A 434 -29.66 -39.66 -48.89
N ILE A 435 -29.70 -40.07 -50.15
CA ILE A 435 -29.08 -39.36 -51.27
C ILE A 435 -30.17 -38.98 -52.27
N SER A 436 -30.13 -37.73 -52.76
CA SER A 436 -31.00 -37.31 -53.85
C SER A 436 -30.25 -37.36 -55.18
N VAL A 437 -30.67 -38.26 -56.07
CA VAL A 437 -30.12 -38.37 -57.42
C VAL A 437 -31.21 -37.99 -58.41
N ARG A 438 -31.01 -36.90 -59.17
CA ARG A 438 -31.97 -36.39 -60.17
C ARG A 438 -33.40 -36.15 -59.64
N GLY A 439 -33.53 -35.85 -58.34
CA GLY A 439 -34.81 -35.58 -57.69
C GLY A 439 -35.45 -36.78 -56.99
N GLU A 440 -34.96 -38.01 -57.22
CA GLU A 440 -35.38 -39.20 -56.47
C GLU A 440 -34.53 -39.32 -55.19
N LYS A 441 -35.19 -39.53 -54.04
CA LYS A 441 -34.51 -39.82 -52.76
C LYS A 441 -34.33 -41.34 -52.65
N SER A 442 -33.08 -41.79 -52.49
CA SER A 442 -32.72 -43.19 -52.22
C SER A 442 -31.99 -43.26 -50.87
N VAL A 443 -32.31 -44.25 -50.04
CA VAL A 443 -31.66 -44.50 -48.76
C VAL A 443 -30.60 -45.58 -48.95
N ILE A 444 -29.38 -45.32 -48.47
CA ILE A 444 -28.23 -46.19 -48.64
C ILE A 444 -27.66 -46.54 -47.26
N PRO A 445 -27.40 -47.83 -46.97
CA PRO A 445 -26.78 -48.23 -45.71
C PRO A 445 -25.32 -47.78 -45.63
N LEU A 446 -24.87 -47.47 -44.41
CA LEU A 446 -23.47 -47.12 -44.10
C LEU A 446 -22.73 -48.35 -43.60
N ASP A 447 -21.50 -48.59 -44.06
CA ASP A 447 -20.63 -49.58 -43.45
C ASP A 447 -20.18 -49.14 -42.04
N PRO A 448 -19.64 -50.04 -41.20
CA PRO A 448 -19.31 -49.71 -39.80
C PRO A 448 -18.32 -48.55 -39.63
N THR A 449 -17.38 -48.36 -40.56
CA THR A 449 -16.40 -47.27 -40.49
C THR A 449 -17.08 -45.95 -40.79
N THR A 450 -17.84 -45.89 -41.89
CA THR A 450 -18.61 -44.70 -42.25
C THR A 450 -19.64 -44.34 -41.19
N ALA A 451 -20.30 -45.34 -40.58
CA ALA A 451 -21.27 -45.11 -39.50
C ALA A 451 -20.60 -44.51 -38.23
N ARG A 452 -19.38 -44.93 -37.88
CA ARG A 452 -18.60 -44.32 -36.80
C ARG A 452 -18.22 -42.88 -37.11
N ASP A 453 -17.71 -42.61 -38.32
CA ASP A 453 -17.34 -41.26 -38.76
C ASP A 453 -18.57 -40.32 -38.77
N SER A 454 -19.72 -40.86 -39.15
CA SER A 454 -21.04 -40.22 -39.09
C SER A 454 -21.44 -39.86 -37.65
N CYS A 455 -21.31 -40.80 -36.71
CA CYS A 455 -21.58 -40.58 -35.29
C CYS A 455 -20.64 -39.51 -34.69
N ASP A 456 -19.34 -39.57 -35.02
CA ASP A 456 -18.35 -38.57 -34.62
C ASP A 456 -18.71 -37.18 -35.17
N SER A 457 -19.21 -37.12 -36.41
CA SER A 457 -19.64 -35.87 -37.05
C SER A 457 -20.87 -35.27 -36.37
N LEU A 458 -21.81 -36.09 -35.93
CA LEU A 458 -22.93 -35.64 -35.10
C LEU A 458 -22.47 -35.10 -33.74
N ALA A 459 -21.60 -35.82 -33.03
CA ALA A 459 -21.05 -35.39 -31.75
C ALA A 459 -20.32 -34.03 -31.84
N LYS A 460 -19.43 -33.88 -32.84
CA LYS A 460 -18.76 -32.61 -33.16
C LYS A 460 -19.76 -31.50 -33.47
N GLY A 461 -20.81 -31.81 -34.24
CA GLY A 461 -21.83 -30.87 -34.68
C GLY A 461 -22.70 -30.35 -33.54
N ILE A 462 -23.07 -31.20 -32.58
CA ILE A 462 -23.82 -30.83 -31.37
C ILE A 462 -22.93 -29.98 -30.46
N TYR A 463 -21.74 -30.47 -30.11
CA TYR A 463 -20.85 -29.79 -29.17
C TYR A 463 -20.45 -28.38 -29.64
N SER A 464 -20.12 -28.22 -30.93
CA SER A 464 -19.78 -26.88 -31.45
C SER A 464 -20.95 -25.91 -31.37
N ARG A 465 -22.18 -26.35 -31.64
CA ARG A 465 -23.35 -25.47 -31.56
C ARG A 465 -23.72 -25.16 -30.12
N LEU A 466 -23.52 -26.11 -29.20
CA LEU A 466 -23.64 -25.86 -27.77
C LEU A 466 -22.64 -24.79 -27.31
N PHE A 467 -21.39 -24.85 -27.79
CA PHE A 467 -20.40 -23.81 -27.49
C PHE A 467 -20.80 -22.45 -28.06
N ASP A 468 -21.27 -22.39 -29.32
CA ASP A 468 -21.76 -21.15 -29.92
C ASP A 468 -22.97 -20.58 -29.15
N TYR A 469 -23.85 -21.44 -28.64
CA TYR A 469 -24.97 -21.07 -27.77
C TYR A 469 -24.49 -20.46 -26.46
N LEU A 470 -23.51 -21.08 -25.77
CA LEU A 470 -22.94 -20.56 -24.53
C LEU A 470 -22.39 -19.14 -24.74
N VAL A 471 -21.68 -18.91 -25.85
CA VAL A 471 -21.15 -17.58 -26.19
C VAL A 471 -22.28 -16.57 -26.45
N SER A 472 -23.31 -16.97 -27.18
CA SER A 472 -24.50 -16.12 -27.42
C SER A 472 -25.18 -15.72 -26.10
N ARG A 473 -25.36 -16.68 -25.18
CA ARG A 473 -26.00 -16.46 -23.88
C ARG A 473 -25.16 -15.59 -22.96
N ILE A 474 -23.84 -15.79 -22.97
CA ILE A 474 -22.91 -14.89 -22.27
C ILE A 474 -23.09 -13.46 -22.81
N ASN A 475 -23.12 -13.26 -24.14
CA ASN A 475 -23.29 -11.93 -24.73
C ASN A 475 -24.60 -11.25 -24.34
N GLU A 476 -25.71 -11.99 -24.28
CA GLU A 476 -26.99 -11.47 -23.80
C GLU A 476 -26.88 -10.95 -22.35
N SER A 477 -26.09 -11.60 -21.49
CA SER A 477 -25.84 -11.13 -20.11
C SER A 477 -24.93 -9.90 -20.03
N LEU A 478 -24.14 -9.65 -21.09
CA LEU A 478 -23.21 -8.53 -21.23
C LEU A 478 -23.82 -7.32 -21.96
N GLU A 479 -25.09 -7.42 -22.38
CA GLU A 479 -25.76 -6.41 -23.20
C GLU A 479 -25.74 -5.02 -22.55
N GLY A 480 -25.40 -4.04 -23.36
CA GLY A 480 -25.26 -2.64 -22.98
C GLY A 480 -25.33 -1.74 -24.21
N ARG A 481 -24.81 -0.51 -24.11
CA ARG A 481 -24.76 0.40 -25.26
C ARG A 481 -23.52 0.12 -26.10
N ALA A 482 -23.71 -0.14 -27.40
CA ALA A 482 -22.59 -0.19 -28.34
C ALA A 482 -21.97 1.21 -28.49
N GLY A 483 -20.65 1.29 -28.42
CA GLY A 483 -19.89 2.54 -28.44
C GLY A 483 -18.48 2.35 -28.99
N LYS A 484 -17.57 3.28 -28.68
CA LYS A 484 -16.13 3.08 -28.94
C LYS A 484 -15.63 1.95 -28.04
N PHE A 485 -14.74 1.11 -28.56
CA PHE A 485 -14.32 -0.08 -27.83
C PHE A 485 -12.82 -0.24 -27.72
N ILE A 486 -12.42 -0.98 -26.69
CA ILE A 486 -11.11 -1.62 -26.60
C ILE A 486 -11.34 -3.12 -26.80
N GLY A 487 -10.81 -3.66 -27.88
CA GLY A 487 -10.91 -5.07 -28.22
C GLY A 487 -9.70 -5.83 -27.68
N ILE A 488 -9.91 -6.96 -27.02
CA ILE A 488 -8.85 -7.80 -26.48
C ILE A 488 -8.89 -9.14 -27.20
N LEU A 489 -7.84 -9.42 -27.98
CA LEU A 489 -7.67 -10.69 -28.68
C LEU A 489 -6.79 -11.61 -27.83
N ASP A 490 -7.37 -12.67 -27.30
CA ASP A 490 -6.66 -13.80 -26.71
C ASP A 490 -6.70 -14.96 -27.70
N ILE A 491 -5.56 -15.23 -28.33
CA ILE A 491 -5.46 -16.23 -29.38
C ILE A 491 -4.33 -17.22 -29.11
N PHE A 492 -4.50 -18.43 -29.64
CA PHE A 492 -3.46 -19.44 -29.67
C PHE A 492 -2.19 -18.89 -30.35
N GLY A 493 -1.02 -19.23 -29.78
CA GLY A 493 0.26 -18.93 -30.41
C GLY A 493 0.54 -19.85 -31.60
N PHE A 494 1.64 -19.58 -32.29
CA PHE A 494 2.16 -20.45 -33.35
C PHE A 494 2.48 -21.85 -32.79
N GLU A 495 2.09 -22.93 -33.49
CA GLU A 495 2.25 -24.32 -33.03
C GLU A 495 3.22 -25.10 -33.93
N ILE A 496 4.27 -25.66 -33.31
CA ILE A 496 5.22 -26.57 -33.95
C ILE A 496 5.34 -27.84 -33.09
N PHE A 497 4.69 -28.91 -33.53
CA PHE A 497 4.73 -30.22 -32.89
C PHE A 497 5.43 -31.26 -33.75
N GLU A 498 5.68 -32.44 -33.19
CA GLU A 498 6.19 -33.60 -33.94
C GLU A 498 5.19 -34.04 -35.03
N ASN A 499 3.89 -33.97 -34.74
CA ASN A 499 2.80 -34.31 -35.66
C ASN A 499 1.83 -33.13 -35.79
N ASN A 500 1.91 -32.38 -36.89
CA ASN A 500 1.01 -31.27 -37.19
C ASN A 500 0.00 -31.69 -38.25
N SER A 501 -1.29 -31.41 -38.07
CA SER A 501 -2.33 -31.72 -39.06
C SER A 501 -3.09 -30.48 -39.51
N PHE A 502 -4.29 -30.66 -40.07
CA PHE A 502 -5.17 -29.59 -40.55
C PHE A 502 -5.36 -28.45 -39.53
N GLU A 503 -5.56 -28.80 -38.26
CA GLU A 503 -5.80 -27.85 -37.18
C GLU A 503 -4.59 -26.93 -36.96
N GLN A 504 -3.38 -27.50 -36.89
CA GLN A 504 -2.14 -26.72 -36.80
C GLN A 504 -1.94 -25.84 -38.04
N LEU A 505 -2.29 -26.31 -39.24
CA LEU A 505 -2.22 -25.47 -40.45
C LEU A 505 -3.13 -24.25 -40.32
N CYS A 506 -4.36 -24.41 -39.82
CA CYS A 506 -5.28 -23.30 -39.56
C CYS A 506 -4.72 -22.35 -38.49
N ILE A 507 -4.21 -22.88 -37.38
CA ILE A 507 -3.61 -22.12 -36.28
C ILE A 507 -2.43 -21.28 -36.78
N ASN A 508 -1.52 -21.89 -37.53
CA ASN A 508 -0.32 -21.24 -38.06
C ASN A 508 -0.66 -20.25 -39.17
N TYR A 509 -1.65 -20.52 -40.01
CA TYR A 509 -2.18 -19.57 -40.98
C TYR A 509 -2.74 -18.29 -40.31
N CYS A 510 -3.46 -18.43 -39.20
CA CYS A 510 -3.93 -17.26 -38.44
C CYS A 510 -2.77 -16.46 -37.85
N ASN A 511 -1.78 -17.13 -37.24
CA ASN A 511 -0.58 -16.45 -36.73
C ASN A 511 0.20 -15.74 -37.86
N GLU A 512 0.26 -16.35 -39.06
CA GLU A 512 0.86 -15.72 -40.25
C GLU A 512 0.14 -14.41 -40.63
N LYS A 513 -1.20 -14.38 -40.59
CA LYS A 513 -1.99 -13.16 -40.83
C LYS A 513 -1.76 -12.10 -39.76
N LEU A 514 -1.75 -12.49 -38.49
CA LEU A 514 -1.50 -11.57 -37.38
C LEU A 514 -0.08 -11.01 -37.42
N GLN A 515 0.91 -11.81 -37.83
CA GLN A 515 2.28 -11.35 -38.03
C GLN A 515 2.38 -10.38 -39.21
N GLN A 516 1.71 -10.66 -40.33
CA GLN A 516 1.66 -9.75 -41.47
C GLN A 516 1.01 -8.41 -41.09
N PHE A 517 -0.08 -8.47 -40.31
CA PHE A 517 -0.74 -7.30 -39.76
C PHE A 517 0.21 -6.51 -38.87
N PHE A 518 0.85 -7.15 -37.88
CA PHE A 518 1.85 -6.52 -37.01
C PHE A 518 2.96 -5.83 -37.79
N ASN A 519 3.53 -6.52 -38.78
CA ASN A 519 4.58 -5.98 -39.64
C ASN A 519 4.08 -4.73 -40.40
N ARG A 520 2.90 -4.81 -41.03
CA ARG A 520 2.33 -3.71 -41.81
C ARG A 520 1.94 -2.52 -40.96
N THR A 521 1.27 -2.72 -39.82
CA THR A 521 0.83 -1.61 -38.95
C THR A 521 2.01 -0.94 -38.29
N THR A 522 2.92 -1.71 -37.69
CA THR A 522 4.14 -1.16 -37.06
C THR A 522 4.95 -0.34 -38.07
N PHE A 523 5.08 -0.82 -39.31
CA PHE A 523 5.84 -0.10 -40.34
C PHE A 523 5.11 1.14 -40.85
N LYS A 524 3.81 1.03 -41.17
CA LYS A 524 3.01 2.16 -41.64
C LYS A 524 2.88 3.26 -40.59
N GLU A 525 2.77 2.90 -39.32
CA GLU A 525 2.76 3.84 -38.19
C GLU A 525 4.07 4.64 -38.14
N GLU A 526 5.22 3.96 -38.29
CA GLU A 526 6.53 4.61 -38.34
C GLU A 526 6.68 5.56 -39.55
N GLU A 527 6.32 5.09 -40.75
CA GLU A 527 6.39 5.91 -41.96
C GLU A 527 5.46 7.12 -41.88
N SER A 528 4.24 6.93 -41.38
CA SER A 528 3.23 7.98 -41.26
C SER A 528 3.64 9.01 -40.21
N LEU A 529 4.25 8.58 -39.10
CA LEU A 529 4.82 9.50 -38.11
C LEU A 529 5.95 10.35 -38.72
N TYR A 530 6.94 9.72 -39.37
CA TYR A 530 8.05 10.48 -39.95
C TYR A 530 7.62 11.40 -41.09
N ALA A 531 6.65 10.98 -41.89
CA ALA A 531 6.04 11.84 -42.91
C ALA A 531 5.30 13.03 -42.27
N ALA A 532 4.50 12.80 -41.21
CA ALA A 532 3.79 13.85 -40.48
C ALA A 532 4.76 14.85 -39.84
N GLU A 533 5.88 14.37 -39.30
CA GLU A 533 6.94 15.15 -38.67
C GLU A 533 7.94 15.75 -39.67
N GLY A 534 7.86 15.43 -40.96
CA GLY A 534 8.74 15.95 -42.00
C GLY A 534 10.18 15.44 -41.92
N ILE A 535 10.39 14.23 -41.39
CA ILE A 535 11.70 13.61 -41.19
C ILE A 535 12.00 12.66 -42.35
N THR A 536 13.20 12.77 -42.93
CA THR A 536 13.66 11.83 -43.95
C THR A 536 13.97 10.48 -43.32
N PHE A 537 13.15 9.49 -43.65
CA PHE A 537 13.31 8.12 -43.18
C PHE A 537 13.90 7.23 -44.28
N LYS A 538 14.87 6.37 -43.93
CA LYS A 538 15.36 5.33 -44.83
C LYS A 538 14.42 4.13 -44.70
N HIS A 539 13.89 3.65 -45.83
CA HIS A 539 13.06 2.46 -45.85
C HIS A 539 13.80 1.28 -45.20
N ILE A 540 13.18 0.68 -44.18
CA ILE A 540 13.74 -0.48 -43.47
C ILE A 540 13.30 -1.74 -44.23
N GLU A 541 14.25 -2.56 -44.68
CA GLU A 541 13.93 -3.88 -45.21
C GLU A 541 13.48 -4.81 -44.07
N PHE A 542 12.32 -5.46 -44.22
CA PHE A 542 11.79 -6.43 -43.26
C PHE A 542 11.43 -7.75 -43.96
N ILE A 543 11.28 -8.81 -43.15
CA ILE A 543 10.87 -10.13 -43.64
C ILE A 543 9.37 -10.11 -43.95
N ASP A 544 9.02 -9.87 -45.20
CA ASP A 544 7.63 -9.91 -45.65
C ASP A 544 7.15 -11.36 -45.78
N ASN A 545 6.14 -11.70 -45.01
CA ASN A 545 5.60 -13.04 -44.91
C ASN A 545 4.39 -13.29 -45.83
N GLN A 546 4.06 -12.33 -46.69
CA GLN A 546 2.98 -12.40 -47.67
C GLN A 546 3.10 -13.61 -48.60
N VAL A 547 4.33 -14.05 -48.94
CA VAL A 547 4.56 -15.23 -49.78
C VAL A 547 4.00 -16.52 -49.16
N VAL A 548 3.99 -16.61 -47.82
CA VAL A 548 3.42 -17.75 -47.09
C VAL A 548 1.89 -17.64 -47.04
N LEU A 549 1.34 -16.44 -46.84
CA LEU A 549 -0.10 -16.21 -46.93
C LEU A 549 -0.63 -16.56 -48.33
N ASP A 550 0.07 -16.12 -49.37
CA ASP A 550 -0.32 -16.40 -50.75
C ASP A 550 -0.33 -17.91 -51.02
N LEU A 551 0.67 -18.65 -50.52
CA LEU A 551 0.71 -20.10 -50.60
C LEU A 551 -0.53 -20.76 -49.94
N ILE A 552 -1.01 -20.23 -48.81
CA ILE A 552 -2.09 -20.85 -48.04
C ILE A 552 -3.48 -20.47 -48.57
N GLU A 553 -3.72 -19.20 -48.90
CA GLU A 553 -5.07 -18.68 -49.14
C GLU A 553 -5.33 -18.03 -50.52
N GLN A 554 -4.30 -17.79 -51.35
CA GLN A 554 -4.46 -17.03 -52.60
C GLN A 554 -5.40 -17.72 -53.59
N LYS A 555 -6.35 -16.97 -54.15
CA LYS A 555 -7.24 -17.50 -55.18
C LYS A 555 -6.54 -17.60 -56.55
N PRO A 556 -6.75 -18.66 -57.33
CA PRO A 556 -7.51 -19.89 -57.03
C PRO A 556 -6.66 -21.03 -56.44
N VAL A 557 -5.36 -20.84 -56.24
CA VAL A 557 -4.37 -21.92 -56.10
C VAL A 557 -3.86 -22.17 -54.69
N GLY A 558 -4.36 -21.50 -53.65
CA GLY A 558 -3.90 -21.67 -52.29
C GLY A 558 -4.22 -23.07 -51.71
N ILE A 559 -3.39 -23.53 -50.77
CA ILE A 559 -3.52 -24.84 -50.10
C ILE A 559 -4.96 -25.08 -49.59
N LEU A 560 -5.55 -24.11 -48.87
CA LEU A 560 -6.90 -24.26 -48.31
C LEU A 560 -8.00 -24.31 -49.38
N LEU A 561 -7.79 -23.63 -50.52
CA LEU A 561 -8.72 -23.66 -51.65
C LEU A 561 -8.66 -24.98 -52.40
N MET A 562 -7.46 -25.51 -52.62
CA MET A 562 -7.30 -26.82 -53.26
C MET A 562 -7.90 -27.92 -52.38
N LEU A 563 -7.76 -27.81 -51.05
CA LEU A 563 -8.41 -28.69 -50.09
C LEU A 563 -9.95 -28.60 -50.20
N ASP A 564 -10.52 -27.39 -50.28
CA ASP A 564 -11.96 -27.21 -50.48
C ASP A 564 -12.44 -27.84 -51.79
N GLU A 565 -11.74 -27.59 -52.89
CA GLU A 565 -12.09 -28.13 -54.20
C GLU A 565 -12.05 -29.67 -54.20
N GLU A 566 -11.01 -30.28 -53.64
CA GLU A 566 -10.84 -31.74 -53.66
C GLU A 566 -11.92 -32.44 -52.82
N THR A 567 -12.43 -31.80 -51.76
CA THR A 567 -13.55 -32.35 -50.96
C THR A 567 -14.88 -32.42 -51.73
N LEU A 568 -15.02 -31.70 -52.84
CA LEU A 568 -16.20 -31.70 -53.70
C LEU A 568 -16.09 -32.69 -54.88
N VAL A 569 -14.91 -33.26 -55.12
CA VAL A 569 -14.67 -34.19 -56.22
C VAL A 569 -15.21 -35.58 -55.84
N PRO A 570 -16.07 -36.22 -56.65
CA PRO A 570 -16.70 -37.52 -56.33
C PRO A 570 -15.73 -38.68 -56.04
N GLU A 571 -14.47 -38.57 -56.48
CA GLU A 571 -13.38 -39.51 -56.18
C GLU A 571 -12.12 -38.78 -55.65
N GLY A 572 -12.30 -37.64 -54.96
CA GLY A 572 -11.19 -36.92 -54.35
C GLY A 572 -10.50 -37.76 -53.28
N SER A 573 -9.18 -37.63 -53.14
CA SER A 573 -8.40 -38.32 -52.11
C SER A 573 -7.23 -37.46 -51.61
N ASN A 574 -6.76 -37.72 -50.38
CA ASN A 574 -5.62 -37.00 -49.82
C ASN A 574 -4.34 -37.17 -50.68
N GLU A 575 -4.18 -38.31 -51.36
CA GLU A 575 -3.09 -38.52 -52.33
C GLU A 575 -3.23 -37.61 -53.58
N LYS A 576 -4.44 -37.48 -54.13
CA LYS A 576 -4.72 -36.56 -55.25
C LYS A 576 -4.51 -35.11 -54.84
N LEU A 577 -4.96 -34.73 -53.64
CA LEU A 577 -4.73 -33.42 -53.04
C LEU A 577 -3.21 -33.12 -52.97
N MET A 578 -2.43 -34.03 -52.40
CA MET A 578 -0.98 -33.86 -52.26
C MET A 578 -0.26 -33.74 -53.61
N ASN A 579 -0.66 -34.53 -54.60
CA ASN A 579 -0.13 -34.43 -55.95
C ASN A 579 -0.48 -33.09 -56.62
N LYS A 580 -1.70 -32.59 -56.40
CA LYS A 580 -2.13 -31.26 -56.87
C LYS A 580 -1.31 -30.15 -56.22
N MET A 581 -1.15 -30.18 -54.89
CA MET A 581 -0.32 -29.22 -54.14
C MET A 581 1.14 -29.20 -54.62
N GLU A 582 1.77 -30.37 -54.74
CA GLU A 582 3.15 -30.48 -55.23
C GLU A 582 3.29 -29.92 -56.65
N SER A 583 2.40 -30.31 -57.58
CA SER A 583 2.45 -29.83 -58.95
C SER A 583 2.34 -28.31 -59.06
N GLN A 584 1.52 -27.70 -58.21
CA GLN A 584 1.23 -26.28 -58.21
C GLN A 584 2.31 -25.46 -57.49
N HIS A 585 2.90 -25.97 -56.41
CA HIS A 585 3.76 -25.19 -55.51
C HIS A 585 5.22 -25.65 -55.45
N GLN A 586 5.66 -26.66 -56.22
CA GLN A 586 7.05 -27.15 -56.24
C GLN A 586 8.13 -26.07 -56.49
N ARG A 587 7.78 -24.92 -57.10
CA ARG A 587 8.71 -23.80 -57.34
C ARG A 587 8.65 -22.72 -56.26
N ASN A 588 7.68 -22.79 -55.34
CA ASN A 588 7.55 -21.81 -54.28
C ASN A 588 8.59 -22.13 -53.20
N PRO A 589 9.51 -21.20 -52.85
CA PRO A 589 10.54 -21.45 -51.84
C PRO A 589 9.98 -21.71 -50.44
N LYS A 590 8.70 -21.41 -50.21
CA LYS A 590 7.98 -21.62 -48.96
C LYS A 590 7.23 -22.95 -48.89
N PHE A 591 7.26 -23.77 -49.94
CA PHE A 591 6.63 -25.10 -49.98
C PHE A 591 7.67 -26.17 -50.28
N GLN A 592 7.77 -27.17 -49.41
CA GLN A 592 8.73 -28.28 -49.54
C GLN A 592 8.03 -29.62 -49.37
N VAL A 593 8.59 -30.67 -49.97
CA VAL A 593 8.12 -32.06 -49.85
C VAL A 593 9.35 -32.98 -49.83
N ASP A 594 9.26 -34.12 -49.15
CA ASP A 594 10.32 -35.13 -49.19
C ASP A 594 10.51 -35.63 -50.64
N PRO A 595 11.72 -35.54 -51.23
CA PRO A 595 12.01 -36.08 -52.56
C PRO A 595 11.65 -37.56 -52.74
N HIS A 596 11.62 -38.33 -51.65
CA HIS A 596 11.29 -39.75 -51.64
C HIS A 596 9.84 -40.05 -51.25
N ARG A 597 8.97 -39.05 -51.10
CA ARG A 597 7.58 -39.24 -50.61
C ARG A 597 6.79 -40.27 -51.40
N ARG A 598 6.96 -40.33 -52.73
CA ARG A 598 6.23 -41.28 -53.60
C ARG A 598 6.65 -42.73 -53.38
N LEU A 599 7.90 -42.97 -52.96
CA LEU A 599 8.40 -44.30 -52.61
C LEU A 599 7.92 -44.71 -51.22
N ASN A 600 7.95 -43.77 -50.28
CA ASN A 600 7.56 -43.99 -48.88
C ASN A 600 6.06 -43.92 -48.64
N LYS A 601 5.28 -43.54 -49.66
CA LYS A 601 3.85 -43.17 -49.55
C LYS A 601 3.61 -42.13 -48.45
N ASP A 602 4.57 -41.21 -48.27
CA ASP A 602 4.47 -40.14 -47.29
C ASP A 602 3.51 -39.05 -47.83
N LEU A 603 2.39 -38.85 -47.15
CA LEU A 603 1.42 -37.80 -47.46
C LEU A 603 1.67 -36.56 -46.58
N SER A 604 2.88 -36.04 -46.61
CA SER A 604 3.24 -34.82 -45.88
C SER A 604 3.90 -33.76 -46.76
N PHE A 605 3.73 -32.50 -46.35
CA PHE A 605 4.37 -31.33 -46.94
C PHE A 605 4.89 -30.41 -45.85
N GLU A 606 5.81 -29.53 -46.21
CA GLU A 606 6.44 -28.58 -45.31
C GLU A 606 6.18 -27.15 -45.79
N VAL A 607 5.84 -26.27 -44.85
CA VAL A 607 5.71 -24.82 -45.10
C VAL A 607 6.78 -24.08 -44.31
N VAL A 608 7.48 -23.16 -44.98
CA VAL A 608 8.51 -22.31 -44.37
C VAL A 608 7.89 -21.01 -43.85
N HIS A 609 7.29 -21.08 -42.68
CA HIS A 609 6.67 -19.94 -42.00
C HIS A 609 7.72 -18.92 -41.50
N TYR A 610 7.27 -17.75 -41.03
CA TYR A 610 8.17 -16.78 -40.37
C TYR A 610 8.82 -17.37 -39.09
N ALA A 611 8.11 -18.26 -38.41
CA ALA A 611 8.53 -18.96 -37.20
C ALA A 611 9.56 -20.08 -37.43
N GLY A 612 9.61 -20.65 -38.63
CA GLY A 612 10.38 -21.84 -38.94
C GLY A 612 9.68 -22.78 -39.93
N VAL A 613 10.30 -23.92 -40.21
CA VAL A 613 9.74 -24.96 -41.09
C VAL A 613 8.80 -25.85 -40.29
N VAL A 614 7.58 -26.05 -40.79
CA VAL A 614 6.57 -26.94 -40.16
C VAL A 614 6.17 -28.03 -41.15
N LYS A 615 6.30 -29.29 -40.72
CA LYS A 615 5.85 -30.48 -41.46
C LYS A 615 4.40 -30.81 -41.09
N TYR A 616 3.51 -30.84 -42.09
CA TYR A 616 2.09 -31.15 -41.95
C TYR A 616 1.76 -32.51 -42.56
N ASP A 617 0.98 -33.29 -41.82
CA ASP A 617 0.38 -34.55 -42.26
C ASP A 617 -0.96 -34.29 -42.99
N ALA A 618 -1.03 -34.75 -44.24
CA ALA A 618 -2.21 -34.63 -45.10
C ALA A 618 -3.10 -35.90 -45.12
N GLU A 619 -2.72 -36.99 -44.44
CA GLU A 619 -3.40 -38.31 -44.48
C GLU A 619 -4.91 -38.22 -44.19
N LEU A 620 -5.33 -37.31 -43.30
CA LEU A 620 -6.73 -37.09 -42.89
C LEU A 620 -7.24 -35.66 -43.17
N MET A 621 -6.52 -34.87 -43.96
CA MET A 621 -6.80 -33.44 -44.09
C MET A 621 -8.16 -33.15 -44.74
N MET A 622 -8.55 -33.92 -45.76
CA MET A 622 -9.88 -33.80 -46.38
C MET A 622 -11.01 -34.15 -45.41
N GLN A 623 -10.90 -35.25 -44.68
CA GLN A 623 -11.90 -35.69 -43.71
C GLN A 623 -12.08 -34.64 -42.60
N LYS A 624 -10.99 -34.03 -42.15
CA LYS A 624 -11.00 -32.95 -41.16
C LYS A 624 -11.58 -31.63 -41.69
N ASN A 625 -11.52 -31.39 -43.00
CA ASN A 625 -12.10 -30.20 -43.62
C ASN A 625 -13.59 -30.34 -43.95
N ILE A 626 -14.09 -31.57 -44.10
CA ILE A 626 -15.50 -31.87 -44.37
C ILE A 626 -16.32 -31.67 -43.08
N ASP A 627 -17.03 -30.54 -43.01
CA ASP A 627 -17.95 -30.17 -41.91
C ASP A 627 -19.41 -30.58 -42.21
N THR A 628 -19.60 -31.69 -42.92
CA THR A 628 -20.91 -32.09 -43.45
C THR A 628 -21.58 -33.06 -42.50
N LEU A 629 -22.41 -32.53 -41.59
CA LEU A 629 -23.46 -33.34 -40.99
C LEU A 629 -24.44 -33.75 -42.10
N TYR A 630 -24.74 -35.05 -42.22
CA TYR A 630 -25.72 -35.50 -43.22
C TYR A 630 -27.08 -34.84 -42.97
N ALA A 631 -27.80 -34.55 -44.06
CA ALA A 631 -29.08 -33.85 -44.00
C ALA A 631 -30.09 -34.56 -43.08
N ASP A 632 -30.07 -35.89 -43.06
CA ASP A 632 -30.95 -36.71 -42.22
C ASP A 632 -30.62 -36.55 -40.73
N MET A 633 -29.32 -36.53 -40.37
CA MET A 633 -28.88 -36.26 -38.99
C MET A 633 -29.25 -34.85 -38.54
N TYR A 634 -29.10 -33.87 -39.45
CA TYR A 634 -29.53 -32.50 -39.19
C TYR A 634 -31.03 -32.43 -38.92
N ALA A 635 -31.84 -33.11 -39.75
CA ALA A 635 -33.28 -33.18 -39.60
C ALA A 635 -33.71 -33.89 -38.30
N CYS A 636 -32.99 -34.95 -37.91
CA CYS A 636 -33.20 -35.65 -36.63
C CYS A 636 -33.04 -34.69 -35.44
N CYS A 637 -31.94 -33.93 -35.36
CA CYS A 637 -31.74 -32.94 -34.30
C CYS A 637 -32.75 -31.78 -34.36
N GLN A 638 -33.13 -31.36 -35.57
CA GLN A 638 -34.13 -30.32 -35.77
C GLN A 638 -35.53 -30.74 -35.31
N ALA A 639 -35.86 -32.03 -35.37
CA ALA A 639 -37.11 -32.60 -34.90
C ALA A 639 -37.13 -32.87 -33.39
N SER A 640 -36.10 -32.45 -32.65
CA SER A 640 -36.04 -32.60 -31.20
C SER A 640 -37.24 -31.95 -30.50
N SER A 641 -37.74 -32.63 -29.46
CA SER A 641 -38.74 -32.11 -28.54
C SER A 641 -38.19 -31.05 -27.58
N GLU A 642 -36.86 -30.93 -27.46
CA GLU A 642 -36.18 -29.89 -26.69
C GLU A 642 -35.96 -28.64 -27.57
N PRO A 643 -36.69 -27.53 -27.32
CA PRO A 643 -36.66 -26.35 -28.20
C PRO A 643 -35.26 -25.74 -28.35
N ARG A 644 -34.42 -25.80 -27.31
CA ARG A 644 -33.05 -25.28 -27.38
C ARG A 644 -32.21 -26.08 -28.36
N LEU A 645 -32.27 -27.42 -28.32
CA LEU A 645 -31.56 -28.26 -29.28
C LEU A 645 -32.09 -28.03 -30.71
N ALA A 646 -33.41 -28.02 -30.91
CA ALA A 646 -33.99 -27.74 -32.22
C ALA A 646 -33.56 -26.36 -32.76
N GLY A 647 -33.45 -25.35 -31.89
CA GLY A 647 -32.95 -24.01 -32.20
C GLY A 647 -31.50 -23.99 -32.68
N LEU A 648 -30.65 -24.91 -32.22
CA LEU A 648 -29.28 -25.08 -32.71
C LEU A 648 -29.21 -25.59 -34.16
N PHE A 649 -30.30 -26.17 -34.68
CA PHE A 649 -30.41 -26.75 -36.02
C PHE A 649 -31.52 -26.05 -36.85
N PRO A 650 -31.35 -24.76 -37.22
CA PRO A 650 -32.38 -24.00 -37.93
C PRO A 650 -32.64 -24.53 -39.35
N ASN A 651 -33.81 -24.21 -39.93
CA ASN A 651 -34.17 -24.56 -41.31
C ASN A 651 -33.28 -23.82 -42.32
N LEU A 652 -32.14 -24.44 -42.66
CA LEU A 652 -31.31 -24.01 -43.77
C LEU A 652 -32.00 -24.50 -45.04
N GLY A 653 -32.42 -23.60 -45.93
CA GLY A 653 -32.91 -23.98 -47.26
C GLY A 653 -31.83 -24.69 -48.09
N ARG A 654 -31.85 -24.53 -49.42
CA ARG A 654 -30.82 -25.08 -50.35
C ARG A 654 -29.42 -24.45 -50.20
N GLN A 655 -29.01 -23.95 -49.03
CA GLN A 655 -27.68 -23.38 -48.82
C GLN A 655 -26.61 -24.48 -48.87
N GLN A 656 -25.55 -24.23 -49.64
CA GLN A 656 -24.38 -25.10 -49.73
C GLN A 656 -23.70 -25.23 -48.37
N ILE A 657 -23.49 -26.47 -47.93
CA ILE A 657 -22.65 -26.81 -46.79
C ILE A 657 -21.23 -26.32 -47.08
N LYS A 658 -20.71 -25.45 -46.20
CA LYS A 658 -19.36 -24.86 -46.30
C LYS A 658 -18.37 -25.69 -45.50
N SER A 659 -17.16 -25.89 -46.01
CA SER A 659 -16.05 -26.56 -45.32
C SER A 659 -15.55 -25.79 -44.09
N VAL A 660 -14.78 -26.46 -43.23
CA VAL A 660 -14.15 -25.83 -42.05
C VAL A 660 -13.21 -24.71 -42.48
N SER A 661 -12.33 -24.95 -43.46
CA SER A 661 -11.35 -23.96 -43.91
C SER A 661 -12.04 -22.73 -44.54
N TYR A 662 -13.17 -22.89 -45.25
CA TYR A 662 -13.94 -21.77 -45.79
C TYR A 662 -14.47 -20.88 -44.66
N LYS A 663 -15.13 -21.49 -43.66
CA LYS A 663 -15.69 -20.76 -42.50
C LYS A 663 -14.58 -20.04 -41.75
N PHE A 664 -13.47 -20.74 -41.52
CA PHE A 664 -12.32 -20.18 -40.82
C PHE A 664 -11.71 -19.00 -41.55
N ARG A 665 -11.41 -19.13 -42.85
CA ARG A 665 -10.86 -18.01 -43.64
C ARG A 665 -11.81 -16.82 -43.65
N LYS A 666 -13.12 -17.05 -43.73
CA LYS A 666 -14.12 -15.98 -43.66
C LYS A 666 -14.04 -15.24 -42.31
N GLN A 667 -14.15 -15.98 -41.20
CA GLN A 667 -14.12 -15.41 -39.85
C GLN A 667 -12.79 -14.69 -39.55
N LEU A 668 -11.67 -15.28 -39.98
CA LEU A 668 -10.35 -14.67 -39.81
C LEU A 668 -10.25 -13.36 -40.60
N ASN A 669 -10.75 -13.31 -41.83
CA ASN A 669 -10.78 -12.06 -42.60
C ASN A 669 -11.64 -10.99 -41.93
N GLU A 670 -12.81 -11.36 -41.41
CA GLU A 670 -13.67 -10.43 -40.65
C GLU A 670 -12.96 -9.89 -39.40
N LEU A 671 -12.24 -10.74 -38.66
CA LEU A 671 -11.40 -10.29 -37.54
C LEU A 671 -10.29 -9.35 -38.00
N MET A 672 -9.60 -9.68 -39.10
CA MET A 672 -8.55 -8.82 -39.65
C MET A 672 -9.11 -7.45 -40.05
N ASP A 673 -10.30 -7.39 -40.66
CA ASP A 673 -10.95 -6.15 -41.05
C ASP A 673 -11.22 -5.26 -39.82
N VAL A 674 -11.73 -5.84 -38.72
CA VAL A 674 -11.89 -5.14 -37.44
C VAL A 674 -10.55 -4.62 -36.92
N LEU A 675 -9.50 -5.45 -36.93
CA LEU A 675 -8.18 -5.07 -36.43
C LEU A 675 -7.56 -3.92 -37.24
N TYR A 676 -7.73 -3.88 -38.56
CA TYR A 676 -7.25 -2.79 -39.43
C TYR A 676 -7.93 -1.44 -39.15
N GLU A 677 -9.09 -1.44 -38.49
CA GLU A 677 -9.81 -0.23 -38.07
C GLU A 677 -9.48 0.21 -36.63
N THR A 678 -8.54 -0.48 -35.96
CA THR A 678 -8.14 -0.20 -34.57
C THR A 678 -6.68 0.22 -34.46
N GLU A 679 -6.35 1.01 -33.44
CA GLU A 679 -4.97 1.20 -33.02
C GLU A 679 -4.53 0.03 -32.11
N SER A 680 -3.50 -0.71 -32.53
CA SER A 680 -3.13 -1.98 -31.93
C SER A 680 -1.97 -1.87 -30.94
N ARG A 681 -2.10 -2.56 -29.80
CA ARG A 681 -1.03 -2.80 -28.82
C ARG A 681 -0.88 -4.30 -28.59
N TYR A 682 0.31 -4.74 -28.18
CA TYR A 682 0.65 -6.16 -28.14
C TYR A 682 1.23 -6.58 -26.79
N ILE A 683 0.81 -7.75 -26.33
CA ILE A 683 1.42 -8.45 -25.20
C ILE A 683 1.92 -9.81 -25.73
N ARG A 684 3.23 -10.00 -25.68
CA ARG A 684 3.92 -11.23 -26.08
C ARG A 684 4.26 -12.03 -24.82
N CYS A 685 3.37 -12.95 -24.46
CA CYS A 685 3.53 -13.87 -23.35
C CYS A 685 4.53 -14.97 -23.70
N VAL A 686 5.49 -15.23 -22.80
CA VAL A 686 6.58 -16.18 -22.97
C VAL A 686 6.59 -17.17 -21.81
N LYS A 687 6.64 -18.45 -22.15
CA LYS A 687 6.78 -19.55 -21.18
C LYS A 687 8.26 -19.77 -20.85
N PRO A 688 8.72 -19.61 -19.59
CA PRO A 688 10.14 -19.69 -19.27
C PRO A 688 10.69 -21.12 -19.21
N ASN A 689 9.87 -22.14 -18.92
CA ASN A 689 10.30 -23.54 -18.85
C ASN A 689 9.11 -24.48 -19.05
N ASN A 690 9.36 -25.70 -19.53
CA ASN A 690 8.28 -26.67 -19.79
C ASN A 690 7.67 -27.31 -18.54
N ASP A 691 8.42 -27.34 -17.43
CA ASP A 691 8.04 -27.97 -16.17
C ASP A 691 7.11 -27.11 -15.30
N GLN A 692 6.72 -25.91 -15.77
CA GLN A 692 5.86 -24.96 -15.04
C GLN A 692 6.41 -24.56 -13.66
N ARG A 693 7.73 -24.56 -13.50
CA ARG A 693 8.38 -24.25 -12.23
C ARG A 693 8.69 -22.75 -12.12
N PRO A 694 8.44 -22.12 -10.96
CA PRO A 694 8.92 -20.77 -10.72
C PRO A 694 10.46 -20.72 -10.67
N ASP A 695 11.03 -19.55 -10.94
CA ASP A 695 12.47 -19.26 -10.82
C ASP A 695 13.38 -20.13 -11.70
N ARG A 696 12.85 -20.60 -12.85
CA ARG A 696 13.61 -21.37 -13.83
C ARG A 696 13.43 -20.79 -15.23
N PHE A 697 14.54 -20.50 -15.90
CA PHE A 697 14.54 -19.95 -17.25
C PHE A 697 15.33 -20.83 -18.23
N GLU A 698 14.64 -21.43 -19.18
CA GLU A 698 15.21 -22.26 -20.25
C GLU A 698 15.44 -21.39 -21.49
N THR A 699 16.66 -20.86 -21.62
CA THR A 699 17.02 -19.95 -22.71
C THR A 699 16.69 -20.48 -24.12
N PRO A 700 16.92 -21.77 -24.46
CA PRO A 700 16.56 -22.29 -25.78
C PRO A 700 15.07 -22.18 -26.08
N LEU A 701 14.23 -22.57 -25.11
CA LEU A 701 12.79 -22.49 -25.21
C LEU A 701 12.35 -21.03 -25.37
N VAL A 702 12.84 -20.13 -24.52
CA VAL A 702 12.46 -18.70 -24.57
C VAL A 702 12.86 -18.06 -25.90
N VAL A 703 14.08 -18.29 -26.39
CA VAL A 703 14.54 -17.72 -27.67
C VAL A 703 13.69 -18.21 -28.84
N GLU A 704 13.30 -19.48 -28.84
CA GLU A 704 12.38 -20.03 -29.86
C GLU A 704 11.07 -19.24 -29.88
N GLN A 705 10.47 -18.94 -28.71
CA GLN A 705 9.25 -18.15 -28.64
C GLN A 705 9.43 -16.71 -29.06
N LEU A 706 10.57 -16.10 -28.75
CA LEU A 706 10.87 -14.73 -29.18
C LEU A 706 11.01 -14.62 -30.70
N ARG A 707 11.49 -15.68 -31.38
CA ARG A 707 11.54 -15.75 -32.86
C ARG A 707 10.13 -15.80 -33.44
N TYR A 708 9.32 -16.79 -33.06
CA TYR A 708 7.98 -16.93 -33.63
C TYR A 708 6.95 -15.94 -33.06
N SER A 709 7.28 -15.11 -32.07
CA SER A 709 6.42 -13.98 -31.65
C SER A 709 6.77 -12.66 -32.32
N GLY A 710 7.81 -12.64 -33.16
CA GLY A 710 8.23 -11.45 -33.91
C GLY A 710 8.93 -10.40 -33.05
N VAL A 711 9.43 -10.75 -31.85
CA VAL A 711 10.03 -9.77 -30.92
C VAL A 711 11.35 -9.24 -31.45
N PHE A 712 12.19 -10.07 -32.06
CA PHE A 712 13.48 -9.64 -32.61
C PHE A 712 13.29 -8.63 -33.75
N GLU A 713 12.34 -8.91 -34.63
CA GLU A 713 11.93 -8.06 -35.75
C GLU A 713 11.37 -6.74 -35.23
N ALA A 714 10.50 -6.79 -34.21
CA ALA A 714 9.95 -5.60 -33.58
C ALA A 714 11.03 -4.68 -33.01
N VAL A 715 12.02 -5.24 -32.30
CA VAL A 715 13.16 -4.48 -31.75
C VAL A 715 14.01 -3.92 -32.90
N ALA A 716 14.29 -4.73 -33.92
CA ALA A 716 15.11 -4.32 -35.08
C ALA A 716 14.47 -3.15 -35.84
N ILE A 717 13.17 -3.23 -36.17
CA ILE A 717 12.43 -2.17 -36.87
C ILE A 717 12.46 -0.87 -36.08
N ARG A 718 12.14 -0.92 -34.78
CA ARG A 718 12.08 0.29 -33.95
C ARG A 718 13.45 0.92 -33.70
N LYS A 719 14.50 0.11 -33.59
CA LYS A 719 15.86 0.61 -33.31
C LYS A 719 16.54 1.25 -34.51
N GLN A 720 16.23 0.81 -35.73
CA GLN A 720 16.73 1.45 -36.95
C GLN A 720 16.13 2.85 -37.16
N GLY A 721 14.91 3.10 -36.67
CA GLY A 721 14.30 4.42 -36.61
C GLY A 721 14.78 5.30 -35.45
N TYR A 722 13.91 6.20 -35.01
CA TYR A 722 14.04 7.08 -33.85
C TYR A 722 13.04 6.67 -32.76
N PRO A 723 13.37 5.68 -31.93
CA PRO A 723 12.43 5.10 -30.99
C PRO A 723 12.02 6.06 -29.88
N PHE A 724 12.89 6.99 -29.46
CA PHE A 724 12.58 7.94 -28.39
C PHE A 724 12.02 9.23 -28.97
N ARG A 725 10.83 9.62 -28.49
CA ARG A 725 10.03 10.71 -29.04
C ARG A 725 9.38 11.48 -27.91
N LEU A 726 9.55 12.79 -27.88
CA LEU A 726 8.88 13.68 -26.94
C LEU A 726 8.35 14.89 -27.69
N SER A 727 7.17 15.38 -27.34
CA SER A 727 6.76 16.71 -27.83
C SER A 727 7.75 17.77 -27.36
N PHE A 728 7.88 18.89 -28.07
CA PHE A 728 8.77 19.97 -27.65
C PHE A 728 8.54 20.39 -26.19
N ARG A 729 7.26 20.48 -25.78
CA ARG A 729 6.90 20.78 -24.40
C ARG A 729 7.39 19.73 -23.42
N GLN A 730 7.17 18.45 -23.72
CA GLN A 730 7.63 17.35 -22.86
C GLN A 730 9.15 17.32 -22.77
N PHE A 731 9.85 17.47 -23.89
CA PHE A 731 11.31 17.48 -23.95
C PHE A 731 11.88 18.64 -23.11
N ARG A 732 11.33 19.85 -23.30
CA ARG A 732 11.65 21.02 -22.49
C ARG A 732 11.42 20.77 -21.01
N CYS A 733 10.20 20.38 -20.61
CA CYS A 733 9.89 20.11 -19.20
C CYS A 733 10.82 19.08 -18.58
N ARG A 734 11.25 18.08 -19.36
CA ARG A 734 12.14 17.01 -18.89
C ARG A 734 13.60 17.46 -18.77
N TYR A 735 14.12 18.20 -19.74
CA TYR A 735 15.55 18.43 -19.92
C TYR A 735 16.01 19.88 -19.72
N SER A 736 15.11 20.86 -19.50
CA SER A 736 15.50 22.25 -19.24
C SER A 736 16.43 22.45 -18.04
N CYS A 737 16.47 21.50 -17.09
CA CYS A 737 17.39 21.58 -15.96
C CYS A 737 18.87 21.43 -16.35
N ILE A 738 19.17 20.84 -17.53
CA ILE A 738 20.54 20.66 -18.02
C ILE A 738 21.26 22.01 -18.16
N ASN A 739 20.56 23.03 -18.63
CA ASN A 739 21.09 24.37 -18.85
C ASN A 739 20.88 25.28 -17.63
N GLN A 740 21.69 25.06 -16.60
CA GLN A 740 21.59 25.82 -15.35
C GLN A 740 21.79 27.32 -15.56
N GLY A 741 20.90 28.13 -15.00
CA GLY A 741 20.95 29.60 -15.10
C GLY A 741 20.17 30.21 -16.28
N HIS A 742 19.66 29.41 -17.22
CA HIS A 742 18.84 29.89 -18.33
C HIS A 742 17.36 30.04 -17.92
N VAL A 743 16.73 31.15 -18.32
CA VAL A 743 15.31 31.43 -18.05
C VAL A 743 14.50 31.23 -19.33
N TYR A 744 13.71 30.16 -19.37
CA TYR A 744 12.93 29.78 -20.56
C TYR A 744 11.48 30.33 -20.57
N ARG A 745 11.08 31.15 -19.59
CA ARG A 745 9.69 31.60 -19.45
C ARG A 745 9.23 32.41 -20.67
N GLY A 746 8.08 32.05 -21.26
CA GLY A 746 7.52 32.74 -22.43
C GLY A 746 8.24 32.47 -23.76
N ARG A 747 9.28 31.63 -23.79
CA ARG A 747 9.95 31.18 -25.01
C ARG A 747 9.18 30.03 -25.67
N ASP A 748 9.27 29.98 -27.00
CA ASP A 748 8.82 28.87 -27.83
C ASP A 748 9.51 27.55 -27.44
N ASP A 749 8.74 26.46 -27.37
CA ASP A 749 9.22 25.18 -26.87
C ASP A 749 10.27 24.55 -27.80
N ARG A 750 10.13 24.67 -29.11
CA ARG A 750 11.08 24.11 -30.09
C ARG A 750 12.44 24.79 -29.95
N ALA A 751 12.48 26.11 -29.93
CA ALA A 751 13.72 26.86 -29.80
C ALA A 751 14.48 26.50 -28.51
N VAL A 752 13.76 26.24 -27.40
CA VAL A 752 14.38 25.79 -26.15
C VAL A 752 14.95 24.37 -26.27
N CYS A 753 14.26 23.46 -26.96
CA CYS A 753 14.77 22.10 -27.20
C CYS A 753 16.05 22.11 -28.04
N GLU A 754 16.07 22.91 -29.11
CA GLU A 754 17.25 23.11 -29.97
C GLU A 754 18.43 23.69 -29.16
N GLU A 755 18.17 24.67 -28.29
CA GLU A 755 19.18 25.26 -27.40
C GLU A 755 19.75 24.23 -26.41
N ILE A 756 18.91 23.39 -25.78
CA ILE A 756 19.35 22.31 -24.88
C ILE A 756 20.31 21.34 -25.57
N ILE A 757 20.02 20.96 -26.82
CA ILE A 757 20.89 20.08 -27.59
C ILE A 757 22.19 20.79 -28.00
N ALA A 758 22.10 22.04 -28.48
CA ALA A 758 23.25 22.79 -28.99
C ALA A 758 24.23 23.26 -27.91
N SER A 759 23.75 23.50 -26.69
CA SER A 759 24.56 23.96 -25.55
C SER A 759 25.25 22.82 -24.80
N SER A 760 24.97 21.57 -25.15
CA SER A 760 25.65 20.41 -24.59
C SER A 760 27.12 20.37 -25.02
N PRO A 761 28.05 20.01 -24.12
CA PRO A 761 29.46 19.79 -24.49
C PRO A 761 29.65 18.53 -25.36
N HIS A 762 28.61 17.70 -25.53
CA HIS A 762 28.63 16.50 -26.35
C HIS A 762 27.87 16.70 -27.66
N THR A 763 28.40 16.13 -28.75
CA THR A 763 27.74 16.14 -30.07
C THR A 763 26.61 15.11 -30.12
N PHE A 764 25.43 15.53 -30.57
CA PHE A 764 24.26 14.66 -30.73
C PHE A 764 23.92 14.46 -32.22
N GLU A 765 24.54 13.47 -32.86
CA GLU A 765 24.35 13.21 -34.30
C GLU A 765 23.02 12.50 -34.63
N ASP A 766 22.44 11.78 -33.65
CA ASP A 766 21.20 11.00 -33.81
C ASP A 766 19.95 11.71 -33.21
N VAL A 767 19.85 13.04 -33.38
CA VAL A 767 18.67 13.85 -32.99
C VAL A 767 18.04 14.47 -34.23
N GLN A 768 16.72 14.38 -34.33
CA GLN A 768 15.92 15.04 -35.36
C GLN A 768 14.82 15.86 -34.72
N PHE A 769 14.64 17.08 -35.23
CA PHE A 769 13.56 17.98 -34.83
C PHE A 769 12.47 17.94 -35.89
N GLY A 770 11.37 17.26 -35.57
CA GLY A 770 10.20 17.16 -36.43
C GLY A 770 9.38 18.45 -36.44
N ARG A 771 8.09 18.34 -36.77
CA ARG A 771 7.14 19.46 -36.72
C ARG A 771 6.58 19.71 -35.33
N THR A 772 6.40 18.65 -34.54
CA THR A 772 5.84 18.70 -33.17
C THR A 772 6.69 17.96 -32.14
N LEU A 773 7.60 17.10 -32.60
CA LEU A 773 8.38 16.19 -31.76
C LEU A 773 9.90 16.45 -31.85
N VAL A 774 10.60 16.07 -30.78
CA VAL A 774 12.04 15.80 -30.75
C VAL A 774 12.22 14.28 -30.78
N LEU A 775 12.92 13.77 -31.79
CA LEU A 775 13.11 12.33 -32.03
C LEU A 775 14.60 11.99 -31.95
N TYR A 776 14.94 10.91 -31.25
CA TYR A 776 16.32 10.56 -31.00
C TYR A 776 16.52 9.07 -30.72
N LYS A 777 17.77 8.59 -30.81
CA LYS A 777 18.13 7.18 -30.61
C LYS A 777 18.63 6.88 -29.19
N ALA A 778 18.80 5.59 -28.89
CA ALA A 778 19.24 5.10 -27.59
C ALA A 778 20.52 5.75 -27.04
N PRO A 779 21.61 5.95 -27.83
CA PRO A 779 22.83 6.60 -27.32
C PRO A 779 22.56 8.02 -26.80
N VAL A 780 21.77 8.80 -27.55
CA VAL A 780 21.36 10.15 -27.15
C VAL A 780 20.49 10.11 -25.90
N HIS A 781 19.55 9.17 -25.82
CA HIS A 781 18.65 9.03 -24.67
C HIS A 781 19.41 8.76 -23.37
N LYS A 782 20.38 7.84 -23.41
CA LYS A 782 21.25 7.51 -22.28
C LYS A 782 22.02 8.76 -21.81
N LEU A 783 22.56 9.54 -22.74
CA LEU A 783 23.35 10.73 -22.41
C LEU A 783 22.48 11.89 -21.87
N LEU A 784 21.33 12.19 -22.48
CA LEU A 784 20.41 13.23 -21.99
C LEU A 784 19.88 12.92 -20.58
N THR A 785 19.58 11.66 -20.31
CA THR A 785 19.12 11.21 -18.97
C THR A 785 20.21 11.41 -17.92
N LEU A 786 21.47 11.13 -18.27
CA LEU A 786 22.61 11.36 -17.38
C LEU A 786 22.81 12.84 -17.05
N LEU A 787 22.85 13.68 -18.08
CA LEU A 787 23.00 15.14 -17.93
C LEU A 787 21.88 15.73 -17.06
N ARG A 788 20.65 15.25 -17.26
CA ARG A 788 19.50 15.64 -16.42
C ARG A 788 19.70 15.26 -14.96
N ASN A 789 20.09 14.02 -14.68
CA ASN A 789 20.25 13.54 -13.30
C ASN A 789 21.35 14.32 -12.57
N LEU A 790 22.45 14.62 -13.26
CA LEU A 790 23.51 15.48 -12.77
C LEU A 790 23.03 16.90 -12.44
N ALA A 791 22.22 17.49 -13.32
CA ALA A 791 21.63 18.79 -13.06
C ALA A 791 20.70 18.78 -11.84
N LEU A 792 19.89 17.73 -11.67
CA LEU A 792 19.01 17.58 -10.52
C LEU A 792 19.79 17.40 -9.21
N GLU A 793 20.92 16.70 -9.23
CA GLU A 793 21.78 16.56 -8.03
C GLU A 793 22.27 17.91 -7.49
N SER A 794 22.52 18.91 -8.34
CA SER A 794 22.92 20.25 -7.89
C SER A 794 21.72 21.13 -7.53
N ILE A 795 20.62 21.05 -8.29
CA ILE A 795 19.45 21.93 -8.13
C ILE A 795 18.56 21.50 -6.95
N VAL A 796 18.30 20.20 -6.79
CA VAL A 796 17.35 19.69 -5.79
C VAL A 796 17.75 20.07 -4.36
N PRO A 797 19.02 19.96 -3.92
CA PRO A 797 19.42 20.42 -2.59
C PRO A 797 19.16 21.91 -2.34
N ILE A 798 19.30 22.76 -3.38
CA ILE A 798 19.01 24.19 -3.29
C ILE A 798 17.51 24.42 -3.13
N CYS A 799 16.66 23.75 -3.93
CA CYS A 799 15.21 23.82 -3.76
C CYS A 799 14.79 23.34 -2.36
N GLN A 800 15.36 22.23 -1.90
CA GLN A 800 15.10 21.69 -0.56
C GLN A 800 15.53 22.67 0.54
N SER A 801 16.68 23.34 0.42
CA SER A 801 17.14 24.29 1.43
C SER A 801 16.24 25.53 1.51
N VAL A 802 15.78 26.03 0.36
CA VAL A 802 14.84 27.16 0.29
C VAL A 802 13.50 26.79 0.91
N ILE A 803 12.93 25.64 0.55
CA ILE A 803 11.64 25.16 1.08
C ILE A 803 11.75 24.88 2.58
N ARG A 804 12.75 24.11 3.01
CA ARG A 804 12.99 23.82 4.44
C ARG A 804 13.20 25.11 5.24
N GLY A 805 13.96 26.05 4.69
CA GLY A 805 14.15 27.37 5.29
C GLY A 805 12.85 28.17 5.38
N GLY A 806 12.00 28.11 4.35
CA GLY A 806 10.67 28.75 4.36
C GLY A 806 9.76 28.17 5.43
N ILE A 807 9.68 26.83 5.51
CA ILE A 807 8.90 26.12 6.53
C ILE A 807 9.44 26.46 7.94
N ALA A 808 10.76 26.47 8.14
CA ALA A 808 11.36 26.79 9.42
C ALA A 808 11.09 28.24 9.85
N ARG A 809 11.19 29.21 8.93
CA ARG A 809 10.86 30.62 9.21
C ARG A 809 9.38 30.81 9.56
N GLU A 810 8.49 30.17 8.83
CA GLU A 810 7.05 30.23 9.13
C GLU A 810 6.72 29.59 10.48
N PHE A 811 7.35 28.45 10.79
CA PHE A 811 7.21 27.83 12.11
C PHE A 811 7.76 28.73 13.22
N HIS A 812 8.92 29.36 13.02
CA HIS A 812 9.50 30.29 13.99
C HIS A 812 8.58 31.50 14.23
N ARG A 813 8.02 32.09 13.17
CA ARG A 813 7.06 33.20 13.28
C ARG A 813 5.83 32.81 14.13
N ARG A 814 5.24 31.63 13.88
CA ARG A 814 4.12 31.11 14.69
C ARG A 814 4.51 30.81 16.13
N LEU A 815 5.75 30.36 16.34
CA LEU A 815 6.28 30.11 17.67
C LEU A 815 6.44 31.43 18.45
N GLU A 816 6.91 32.50 17.80
CA GLU A 816 6.97 33.84 18.38
C GLU A 816 5.57 34.39 18.68
N GLU A 817 4.61 34.22 17.76
CA GLU A 817 3.20 34.61 18.00
C GLU A 817 2.62 33.92 19.24
N ALA A 818 2.77 32.59 19.34
CA ALA A 818 2.31 31.85 20.51
C ALA A 818 3.05 32.25 21.80
N THR A 819 4.35 32.56 21.70
CA THR A 819 5.14 33.07 22.83
C THR A 819 4.62 34.43 23.30
N HIS A 820 4.27 35.33 22.37
CA HIS A 820 3.72 36.64 22.69
C HIS A 820 2.37 36.54 23.39
N VAL A 821 1.44 35.73 22.85
CA VAL A 821 0.11 35.51 23.47
C VAL A 821 0.23 34.95 24.88
N LEU A 822 1.14 33.99 25.10
CA LEU A 822 1.42 33.48 26.44
C LEU A 822 2.03 34.54 27.37
N GLN A 823 2.88 35.43 26.84
CA GLN A 823 3.49 36.49 27.63
C GLN A 823 2.46 37.53 28.06
N GLU A 824 1.57 37.94 27.16
CA GLU A 824 0.47 38.85 27.50
C GLU A 824 -0.43 38.27 28.59
N ALA A 825 -0.76 36.98 28.50
CA ALA A 825 -1.54 36.30 29.53
C ALA A 825 -0.81 36.22 30.89
N LEU A 826 0.51 35.97 30.87
CA LEU A 826 1.35 36.01 32.07
C LEU A 826 1.43 37.41 32.69
N ASP A 827 1.49 38.46 31.87
CA ASP A 827 1.57 39.85 32.32
C ASP A 827 0.28 40.32 33.01
N LEU A 828 -0.87 39.72 32.68
CA LEU A 828 -2.14 39.97 33.36
C LEU A 828 -2.20 39.41 34.80
N ARG A 829 -1.21 38.58 35.19
CA ARG A 829 -0.87 38.00 36.51
C ARG A 829 -1.97 37.32 37.34
N ASN A 830 -3.23 37.76 37.32
CA ASN A 830 -4.33 37.28 38.14
C ASN A 830 -5.48 36.66 37.33
N ASP A 831 -5.39 36.66 36.00
CA ASP A 831 -6.45 36.16 35.12
C ASP A 831 -6.18 34.71 34.69
N ILE A 832 -6.81 33.78 35.41
CA ILE A 832 -6.68 32.34 35.14
C ILE A 832 -7.35 31.95 33.81
N ASP A 833 -8.40 32.65 33.40
CA ASP A 833 -9.15 32.32 32.19
C ASP A 833 -8.35 32.77 30.96
N ALA A 834 -7.71 33.94 31.02
CA ALA A 834 -6.77 34.40 29.98
C ALA A 834 -5.57 33.45 29.79
N LEU A 835 -5.01 32.90 30.87
CA LEU A 835 -3.95 31.89 30.81
C LEU A 835 -4.44 30.57 30.21
N ASP A 836 -5.64 30.10 30.60
CA ASP A 836 -6.22 28.87 30.04
C ASP A 836 -6.48 29.00 28.53
N ASP A 837 -6.98 30.16 28.08
CA ASP A 837 -7.21 30.43 26.67
C ASP A 837 -5.89 30.53 25.89
N ALA A 838 -4.89 31.23 26.42
CA ALA A 838 -3.56 31.34 25.81
C ALA A 838 -2.87 29.97 25.68
N ILE A 839 -2.92 29.12 26.71
CA ILE A 839 -2.34 27.77 26.70
C ILE A 839 -3.04 26.88 25.65
N LYS A 840 -4.37 26.93 25.59
CA LYS A 840 -5.14 26.15 24.59
C LYS A 840 -4.87 26.62 23.15
N ALA A 841 -4.59 27.91 22.94
CA ALA A 841 -4.30 28.48 21.63
C ALA A 841 -2.93 28.08 21.06
N VAL A 842 -2.00 27.55 21.87
CA VAL A 842 -0.65 27.18 21.41
C VAL A 842 -0.68 26.12 20.30
N GLU A 843 -1.34 24.98 20.53
CA GLU A 843 -1.33 23.84 19.59
C GLU A 843 -1.97 24.20 18.22
N PRO A 844 -3.14 24.87 18.15
CA PRO A 844 -3.68 25.38 16.89
C PRO A 844 -2.77 26.37 16.16
N THR A 845 -2.03 27.21 16.90
CA THR A 845 -1.18 28.28 16.34
C THR A 845 0.06 27.69 15.67
N ILE A 846 0.80 26.81 16.35
CA ILE A 846 2.02 26.18 15.82
C ILE A 846 1.72 25.00 14.88
N GLY A 847 0.55 24.37 15.04
CA GLY A 847 0.02 23.34 14.15
C GLY A 847 0.89 22.06 14.06
N PRO A 848 0.69 21.24 13.01
CA PRO A 848 1.37 19.95 12.85
C PRO A 848 2.90 20.03 12.78
N LEU A 849 3.44 21.22 12.46
CA LEU A 849 4.87 21.46 12.33
C LEU A 849 5.63 21.31 13.66
N ALA A 850 4.96 21.45 14.80
CA ALA A 850 5.56 21.23 16.12
C ALA A 850 6.13 19.80 16.30
N ARG A 851 5.53 18.80 15.64
CA ARG A 851 6.02 17.41 15.63
C ARG A 851 7.32 17.26 14.83
N VAL A 852 7.50 18.08 13.80
CA VAL A 852 8.67 18.04 12.92
C VAL A 852 9.87 18.70 13.58
N PHE A 853 9.67 19.85 14.24
CA PHE A 853 10.76 20.63 14.86
C PHE A 853 10.96 20.35 16.35
N SER A 854 10.02 19.66 17.01
CA SER A 854 10.10 19.32 18.45
C SER A 854 10.35 20.52 19.37
N ALA A 855 9.79 21.69 19.02
CA ALA A 855 9.94 22.94 19.77
C ALA A 855 8.58 23.49 20.23
N LYS A 856 8.55 24.15 21.39
CA LYS A 856 7.38 24.78 22.02
C LYS A 856 7.74 26.18 22.52
N PRO A 857 6.75 27.07 22.76
CA PRO A 857 7.01 28.39 23.33
C PRO A 857 7.78 28.29 24.64
N VAL A 858 8.75 29.18 24.84
CA VAL A 858 9.69 29.13 25.98
C VAL A 858 8.97 29.37 27.32
N ASN A 859 7.95 30.21 27.31
CA ASN A 859 7.15 30.60 28.47
C ASN A 859 5.95 29.68 28.73
N LEU A 860 5.75 28.62 27.94
CA LEU A 860 4.65 27.67 28.17
C LEU A 860 4.75 26.96 29.54
N PRO A 861 5.92 26.46 30.00
CA PRO A 861 6.03 25.85 31.32
C PRO A 861 5.71 26.83 32.46
N GLU A 862 6.14 28.09 32.31
CA GLU A 862 5.87 29.15 33.27
C GLU A 862 4.37 29.49 33.32
N ALA A 863 3.70 29.65 32.17
CA ALA A 863 2.27 29.89 32.08
C ALA A 863 1.45 28.76 32.72
N VAL A 864 1.84 27.49 32.50
CA VAL A 864 1.17 26.33 33.12
C VAL A 864 1.36 26.35 34.64
N ALA A 865 2.57 26.57 35.13
CA ALA A 865 2.84 26.64 36.57
C ALA A 865 2.08 27.80 37.24
N HIS A 866 2.07 28.98 36.62
CA HIS A 866 1.38 30.15 37.13
C HIS A 866 -0.15 29.95 37.18
N ARG A 867 -0.71 29.30 36.15
CA ARG A 867 -2.12 28.88 36.12
C ARG A 867 -2.46 27.90 37.25
N GLU A 868 -1.59 26.94 37.54
CA GLU A 868 -1.77 26.01 38.67
C GLU A 868 -1.74 26.73 40.01
N ASP A 869 -0.87 27.73 40.17
CA ASP A 869 -0.77 28.54 41.38
C ASP A 869 -2.01 29.42 41.60
N LEU A 870 -2.55 30.06 40.55
CA LEU A 870 -3.81 30.81 40.64
C LEU A 870 -5.01 29.92 40.98
N GLN A 871 -5.04 28.69 40.47
CA GLN A 871 -6.12 27.75 40.79
C GLN A 871 -6.19 27.43 42.28
N LYS A 872 -5.04 27.29 42.95
CA LYS A 872 -4.98 27.03 44.40
C LYS A 872 -5.68 28.13 45.21
N TRP A 873 -5.59 29.39 44.77
CA TRP A 873 -6.31 30.50 45.40
C TRP A 873 -7.81 30.45 45.14
N LYS A 874 -8.22 30.18 43.89
CA LYS A 874 -9.64 30.05 43.51
C LYS A 874 -10.36 28.97 44.33
N ASP A 875 -9.68 27.86 44.61
CA ASP A 875 -10.22 26.77 45.43
C ASP A 875 -10.41 27.18 46.91
N LEU A 876 -9.51 28.01 47.45
CA LEU A 876 -9.60 28.53 48.83
C LEU A 876 -10.65 29.63 48.96
N GLU A 877 -10.78 30.49 47.95
CA GLU A 877 -11.80 31.53 47.88
C GLU A 877 -13.21 30.95 48.07
N SER A 878 -13.51 29.83 47.39
CA SER A 878 -14.80 29.13 47.55
C SER A 878 -15.05 28.64 48.98
N ILE A 879 -14.00 28.25 49.70
CA ILE A 879 -14.11 27.84 51.11
C ILE A 879 -14.37 29.06 52.00
N PHE A 880 -13.67 30.18 51.76
CA PHE A 880 -13.88 31.41 52.50
C PHE A 880 -15.29 31.92 52.32
N GLU A 881 -15.76 32.11 51.09
CA GLU A 881 -17.13 32.59 50.81
C GLU A 881 -18.19 31.76 51.54
N ARG A 882 -18.09 30.42 51.45
CA ARG A 882 -19.07 29.52 52.06
C ARG A 882 -19.07 29.56 53.58
N LEU A 883 -17.91 29.70 54.21
CA LEU A 883 -17.78 29.54 55.66
C LEU A 883 -17.75 30.86 56.42
N THR A 884 -17.38 31.96 55.79
CA THR A 884 -17.41 33.29 56.44
C THR A 884 -18.82 33.83 56.65
N GLU A 885 -19.79 33.33 55.89
CA GLU A 885 -21.20 33.69 56.05
C GLU A 885 -21.87 33.01 57.27
N VAL A 886 -21.27 31.97 57.83
CA VAL A 886 -21.87 31.17 58.91
C VAL A 886 -21.66 31.85 60.27
N GLU A 887 -22.73 32.37 60.88
CA GLU A 887 -22.65 33.08 62.18
C GLU A 887 -22.22 32.19 63.36
N LYS A 888 -22.60 30.90 63.34
CA LYS A 888 -22.27 29.92 64.38
C LYS A 888 -21.75 28.62 63.76
N PRO A 889 -20.48 28.59 63.32
CA PRO A 889 -19.93 27.40 62.69
C PRO A 889 -19.83 26.26 63.71
N SER A 890 -20.16 25.05 63.29
CA SER A 890 -19.85 23.83 64.04
C SER A 890 -18.33 23.67 64.22
N GLU A 891 -17.88 22.87 65.18
CA GLU A 891 -16.44 22.59 65.38
C GLU A 891 -15.75 22.11 64.10
N ARG A 892 -16.46 21.32 63.27
CA ARG A 892 -15.96 20.85 61.98
C ARG A 892 -15.78 22.01 60.98
N GLN A 893 -16.75 22.91 60.90
CA GLN A 893 -16.69 24.08 60.01
C GLN A 893 -15.63 25.07 60.47
N PHE A 894 -15.48 25.27 61.78
CA PHE A 894 -14.41 26.09 62.34
C PHE A 894 -13.03 25.51 62.01
N LYS A 895 -12.85 24.19 62.18
CA LYS A 895 -11.61 23.51 61.80
C LYS A 895 -11.32 23.64 60.30
N GLU A 896 -12.33 23.46 59.45
CA GLU A 896 -12.20 23.62 58.00
C GLU A 896 -11.79 25.05 57.60
N LEU A 897 -12.41 26.07 58.19
CA LEU A 897 -12.07 27.47 57.96
C LEU A 897 -10.65 27.79 58.48
N SER A 898 -10.29 27.29 59.66
CA SER A 898 -8.96 27.45 60.25
C SER A 898 -7.87 26.81 59.38
N ASP A 899 -8.10 25.58 58.89
CA ASP A 899 -7.19 24.87 58.00
C ASP A 899 -7.05 25.61 56.65
N ALA A 900 -8.16 26.16 56.12
CA ALA A 900 -8.14 26.95 54.89
C ALA A 900 -7.36 28.26 55.05
N VAL A 901 -7.54 28.97 56.16
CA VAL A 901 -6.76 30.17 56.49
C VAL A 901 -5.27 29.83 56.64
N ALA A 902 -4.93 28.70 57.27
CA ALA A 902 -3.55 28.24 57.39
C ALA A 902 -2.91 27.87 56.03
N ARG A 903 -3.70 27.28 55.11
CA ARG A 903 -3.25 27.02 53.73
C ARG A 903 -3.05 28.31 52.95
N ALA A 904 -3.99 29.24 53.01
CA ALA A 904 -3.90 30.55 52.35
C ALA A 904 -2.71 31.37 52.86
N ALA A 905 -2.38 31.28 54.15
CA ALA A 905 -1.20 31.94 54.73
C ALA A 905 0.14 31.47 54.10
N LYS A 906 0.18 30.27 53.51
CA LYS A 906 1.35 29.75 52.79
C LYS A 906 1.40 30.18 51.31
N LEU A 907 0.34 30.79 50.80
CA LEU A 907 0.19 31.18 49.40
C LEU A 907 0.21 32.71 49.23
N LEU A 908 0.59 33.46 50.26
CA LEU A 908 0.54 34.93 50.27
C LEU A 908 1.43 35.57 49.20
N ASP A 909 2.47 34.88 48.75
CA ASP A 909 3.37 35.34 47.69
C ASP A 909 2.76 35.22 46.28
N ILE A 910 1.65 34.50 46.13
CA ILE A 910 0.93 34.41 44.86
C ILE A 910 0.04 35.67 44.71
N PRO A 911 0.02 36.29 43.51
CA PRO A 911 -0.87 37.39 43.18
C PRO A 911 -2.35 37.08 43.48
N ARG A 912 -3.07 38.08 43.99
CA ARG A 912 -4.47 37.98 44.44
C ARG A 912 -5.26 39.22 44.02
N THR A 913 -6.56 39.07 43.89
CA THR A 913 -7.48 40.20 43.72
C THR A 913 -7.78 40.87 45.06
N ASP A 914 -8.23 42.14 45.03
CA ASP A 914 -8.63 42.87 46.25
C ASP A 914 -9.72 42.10 47.01
N ARG A 915 -10.68 41.51 46.30
CA ARG A 915 -11.72 40.64 46.87
C ARG A 915 -11.14 39.44 47.61
N GLN A 916 -10.15 38.76 47.03
CA GLN A 916 -9.51 37.61 47.67
C GLN A 916 -8.75 38.00 48.94
N ILE A 917 -8.13 39.19 48.94
CA ILE A 917 -7.48 39.76 50.12
C ILE A 917 -8.52 40.03 51.21
N GLU A 918 -9.63 40.70 50.86
CA GLU A 918 -10.73 41.01 51.79
C GLU A 918 -11.36 39.75 52.39
N LEU A 919 -11.67 38.74 51.56
CA LEU A 919 -12.24 37.46 52.01
C LEU A 919 -11.29 36.71 52.95
N PHE A 920 -9.99 36.68 52.64
CA PHE A 920 -8.99 36.06 53.51
C PHE A 920 -8.90 36.78 54.86
N ASP A 921 -8.89 38.11 54.88
CA ASP A 921 -8.84 38.89 56.10
C ASP A 921 -10.10 38.69 56.96
N LEU A 922 -11.28 38.62 56.34
CA LEU A 922 -12.53 38.31 57.02
C LEU A 922 -12.49 36.90 57.64
N ALA A 923 -12.07 35.89 56.86
CA ALA A 923 -11.90 34.52 57.33
C ALA A 923 -10.93 34.44 58.52
N ARG A 924 -9.78 35.13 58.44
CA ARG A 924 -8.79 35.19 59.52
C ARG A 924 -9.36 35.81 60.79
N GLN A 925 -10.08 36.92 60.67
CA GLN A 925 -10.70 37.60 61.82
C GLN A 925 -11.77 36.72 62.48
N GLN A 926 -12.57 36.01 61.69
CA GLN A 926 -13.59 35.10 62.21
C GLN A 926 -12.98 33.91 62.96
N VAL A 927 -11.86 33.35 62.47
CA VAL A 927 -11.11 32.31 63.18
C VAL A 927 -10.65 32.82 64.56
N VAL A 928 -10.07 34.03 64.62
CA VAL A 928 -9.62 34.65 65.88
C VAL A 928 -10.77 34.84 66.87
N TYR A 929 -11.89 35.40 66.42
CA TYR A 929 -13.06 35.63 67.27
C TYR A 929 -13.60 34.32 67.88
N MET A 930 -13.69 33.26 67.06
CA MET A 930 -14.18 31.96 67.50
C MET A 930 -13.21 31.27 68.47
N SER A 931 -11.90 31.37 68.24
CA SER A 931 -10.88 30.88 69.19
C SER A 931 -11.02 31.52 70.57
N ILE A 932 -11.24 32.83 70.63
CA ILE A 932 -11.50 33.55 71.89
C ILE A 932 -12.75 33.00 72.58
N LYS A 933 -13.86 32.82 71.85
CA LYS A 933 -15.11 32.32 72.42
C LYS A 933 -14.99 30.90 72.99
N LEU A 934 -14.25 30.03 72.31
CA LEU A 934 -13.95 28.68 72.78
C LEU A 934 -13.07 28.71 74.04
N GLN A 935 -12.06 29.57 74.06
CA GLN A 935 -11.17 29.75 75.19
C GLN A 935 -11.91 30.27 76.44
N GLU A 936 -12.76 31.30 76.29
CA GLU A 936 -13.61 31.84 77.36
C GLU A 936 -14.54 30.77 77.94
N LYS A 937 -15.21 30.00 77.08
CA LYS A 937 -16.09 28.91 77.50
C LYS A 937 -15.34 27.81 78.25
N HIS A 938 -14.17 27.40 77.75
CA HIS A 938 -13.36 26.37 78.41
C HIS A 938 -12.92 26.80 79.81
N LEU A 939 -12.56 28.08 79.96
CA LEU A 939 -12.20 28.68 81.25
C LEU A 939 -13.39 28.69 82.22
N ASP A 940 -14.58 29.06 81.75
CA ASP A 940 -15.83 29.03 82.54
C ASP A 940 -16.12 27.62 83.08
N ASP A 941 -15.97 26.61 82.23
CA ASP A 941 -16.28 25.21 82.56
C ASP A 941 -15.26 24.57 83.54
N ASN A 942 -14.07 25.16 83.72
CA ASN A 942 -12.94 24.53 84.44
C ASN A 942 -12.29 25.42 85.52
N LEU A 943 -12.97 26.47 85.99
CA LEU A 943 -12.38 27.52 86.83
C LEU A 943 -11.64 27.00 88.09
N SER A 944 -12.13 25.95 88.75
CA SER A 944 -11.52 25.38 89.96
C SER A 944 -10.11 24.83 89.75
N LYS A 945 -9.81 24.29 88.56
CA LYS A 945 -8.46 23.75 88.23
C LYS A 945 -7.39 24.83 88.18
N TYR A 946 -7.80 26.09 88.04
CA TYR A 946 -6.91 27.23 87.92
C TYR A 946 -6.80 28.03 89.22
N GLU A 947 -7.30 27.53 90.36
CA GLU A 947 -7.06 28.14 91.67
C GLU A 947 -5.57 28.09 92.07
N LEU A 948 -5.09 29.11 92.78
CA LEU A 948 -3.66 29.35 93.01
C LEU A 948 -2.96 28.18 93.72
N ASP A 949 -3.64 27.52 94.64
CA ASP A 949 -3.14 26.36 95.40
C ASP A 949 -3.40 25.00 94.71
N GLN A 950 -4.21 24.99 93.65
CA GLN A 950 -4.54 23.78 92.87
C GLN A 950 -3.86 23.75 91.50
N PHE A 951 -3.21 24.85 91.09
CA PHE A 951 -2.61 24.96 89.78
C PHE A 951 -1.29 24.17 89.70
N GLY A 952 -1.30 23.08 88.92
CA GLY A 952 -0.25 22.07 88.89
C GLY A 952 1.10 22.52 88.34
N ASP A 953 1.17 23.65 87.64
CA ASP A 953 2.42 24.17 87.04
C ASP A 953 3.23 25.07 87.99
N LEU A 954 2.74 25.29 89.22
CA LEU A 954 3.52 25.90 90.28
C LEU A 954 4.38 24.86 91.00
N ARG A 955 5.56 25.27 91.47
CA ARG A 955 6.49 24.43 92.21
C ARG A 955 5.84 23.94 93.50
N ASP A 956 6.11 22.69 93.87
CA ASP A 956 5.64 22.14 95.13
C ASP A 956 6.16 22.95 96.35
N PRO A 957 5.32 23.27 97.35
CA PRO A 957 5.71 24.07 98.51
C PRO A 957 6.89 23.51 99.32
N MET A 958 7.01 22.19 99.44
CA MET A 958 8.11 21.56 100.16
C MET A 958 9.41 21.63 99.34
N GLU A 959 9.31 21.47 98.02
CA GLU A 959 10.45 21.64 97.12
C GLU A 959 10.96 23.09 97.12
N TYR A 960 10.06 24.08 97.08
CA TYR A 960 10.39 25.49 97.19
C TYR A 960 11.15 25.82 98.49
N ALA A 961 10.72 25.25 99.62
CA ALA A 961 11.33 25.45 100.92
C ALA A 961 12.66 24.68 101.13
N SER A 962 12.95 23.67 100.30
CA SER A 962 14.09 22.76 100.47
C SER A 962 15.46 23.47 100.54
N LYS A 963 15.58 24.64 99.88
CA LYS A 963 16.80 25.46 99.80
C LYS A 963 17.10 26.28 101.06
N LYS A 964 16.23 26.31 102.07
CA LYS A 964 16.49 26.95 103.38
C LYS A 964 17.14 25.96 104.36
N MET A 965 18.19 26.39 105.07
CA MET A 965 18.82 25.55 106.11
C MET A 965 17.98 25.45 107.40
N PHE A 966 17.24 26.49 107.77
CA PHE A 966 16.34 26.51 108.94
C PHE A 966 14.99 27.16 108.57
N GLY A 967 13.91 26.70 109.20
CA GLY A 967 12.55 27.27 109.00
C GLY A 967 11.87 26.88 107.68
N LYS A 968 12.01 25.61 107.25
CA LYS A 968 11.42 25.10 105.98
C LYS A 968 9.89 25.12 105.98
N ALA A 969 9.21 24.64 107.03
CA ALA A 969 7.75 24.61 107.10
C ALA A 969 7.11 26.01 106.92
N LYS A 970 7.61 27.01 107.67
CA LYS A 970 7.16 28.40 107.53
C LYS A 970 7.40 28.97 106.13
N ALA A 971 8.46 28.55 105.44
CA ALA A 971 8.72 29.00 104.08
C ALA A 971 7.80 28.35 103.03
N ALA A 972 7.35 27.11 103.25
CA ALA A 972 6.35 26.44 102.43
C ALA A 972 4.97 27.09 102.62
N GLU A 973 4.56 27.34 103.88
CA GLU A 973 3.28 28.00 104.20
C GLU A 973 3.19 29.41 103.59
N THR A 974 4.30 30.16 103.59
CA THR A 974 4.32 31.51 103.00
C THR A 974 4.64 31.50 101.50
N MET A 975 4.67 30.34 100.82
CA MET A 975 5.06 30.26 99.41
C MET A 975 4.06 30.95 98.48
N LEU A 976 2.75 30.86 98.73
CA LEU A 976 1.71 31.37 97.82
C LEU A 976 0.87 32.51 98.39
N VAL A 977 1.19 32.97 99.60
CA VAL A 977 0.51 34.11 100.25
C VAL A 977 1.45 35.28 100.45
N TRP A 978 0.92 36.49 100.54
CA TRP A 978 1.70 37.71 100.64
C TRP A 978 2.79 37.67 101.73
N GLN A 979 3.97 38.22 101.43
CA GLN A 979 5.07 38.36 102.38
C GLN A 979 5.91 39.64 102.14
N LYS A 980 6.53 40.18 103.19
CA LYS A 980 7.45 41.34 103.11
C LYS A 980 8.91 40.97 102.85
N SER A 981 9.29 39.71 103.05
CA SER A 981 10.64 39.20 102.81
C SER A 981 10.78 38.59 101.41
N GLY A 982 12.00 38.54 100.87
CA GLY A 982 12.26 37.90 99.58
C GLY A 982 11.87 36.42 99.53
N ILE A 983 11.60 35.90 98.33
CA ILE A 983 11.29 34.48 98.08
C ILE A 983 12.52 33.56 98.21
N VAL A 984 12.26 32.29 98.50
CA VAL A 984 13.29 31.25 98.75
C VAL A 984 13.81 30.62 97.45
N SER A 985 12.94 30.41 96.47
CA SER A 985 13.22 29.92 95.11
C SER A 985 12.22 30.57 94.14
N SER A 986 12.20 30.20 92.86
CA SER A 986 11.10 30.57 91.95
C SER A 986 9.79 29.88 92.33
N LEU A 987 8.65 30.49 91.97
CA LEU A 987 7.32 29.92 92.18
C LEU A 987 6.95 28.92 91.08
N THR A 988 7.43 29.10 89.87
CA THR A 988 7.34 28.13 88.77
C THR A 988 8.50 27.14 88.82
N VAL A 989 8.31 25.99 88.18
CA VAL A 989 9.36 24.97 88.05
C VAL A 989 10.42 25.46 87.07
N MET A 990 11.60 25.79 87.60
CA MET A 990 12.77 26.23 86.83
C MET A 990 14.02 25.59 87.41
N ASP A 991 14.86 24.99 86.57
CA ASP A 991 16.09 24.31 87.02
C ASP A 991 17.35 25.19 86.93
N ASP A 992 17.31 26.23 86.09
CA ASP A 992 18.45 27.12 85.88
C ASP A 992 18.71 28.03 87.10
N LYS A 993 19.92 27.94 87.66
CA LYS A 993 20.33 28.70 88.85
C LYS A 993 20.36 30.22 88.64
N LEU A 994 20.72 30.69 87.45
CA LEU A 994 20.70 32.11 87.09
C LEU A 994 19.26 32.61 86.99
N MET A 995 18.36 31.80 86.43
CA MET A 995 16.94 32.13 86.33
C MET A 995 16.26 32.17 87.70
N ILE A 996 16.59 31.24 88.59
CA ILE A 996 16.11 31.28 89.99
C ILE A 996 16.66 32.51 90.73
N LYS A 997 17.90 32.94 90.43
CA LYS A 997 18.45 34.19 90.97
C LYS A 997 17.69 35.40 90.43
N LYS A 998 17.36 35.40 89.13
CA LYS A 998 16.58 36.45 88.48
C LYS A 998 15.14 36.50 89.01
N ALA A 999 14.49 35.35 89.24
CA ALA A 999 13.18 35.27 89.89
C ALA A 999 13.18 35.97 91.27
N LYS A 1000 14.22 35.76 92.07
CA LYS A 1000 14.36 36.44 93.38
C LYS A 1000 14.57 37.95 93.26
N GLU A 1001 15.31 38.38 92.24
CA GLU A 1001 15.52 39.79 91.91
C GLU A 1001 14.19 40.45 91.51
N ILE A 1002 13.45 39.82 90.59
CA ILE A 1002 12.10 40.24 90.17
C ILE A 1002 11.18 40.38 91.38
N PHE A 1003 11.16 39.41 92.28
CA PHE A 1003 10.32 39.51 93.48
C PHE A 1003 10.72 40.71 94.35
N GLY A 1004 12.01 41.01 94.45
CA GLY A 1004 12.50 42.20 95.13
C GLY A 1004 12.05 43.51 94.48
N LEU A 1005 11.95 43.54 93.14
CA LEU A 1005 11.40 44.67 92.39
C LEU A 1005 9.88 44.78 92.60
N ILE A 1006 9.15 43.66 92.60
CA ILE A 1006 7.70 43.63 92.90
C ILE A 1006 7.43 44.17 94.30
N LEU A 1007 8.17 43.72 95.32
CA LEU A 1007 8.07 44.25 96.69
C LEU A 1007 8.33 45.75 96.77
N SER A 1008 9.28 46.24 95.97
CA SER A 1008 9.64 47.66 95.91
C SER A 1008 8.55 48.50 95.27
N PHE A 1009 8.01 48.02 94.15
CA PHE A 1009 6.94 48.67 93.42
C PHE A 1009 5.63 48.68 94.21
N ALA A 1010 5.29 47.58 94.89
CA ALA A 1010 4.12 47.45 95.75
C ALA A 1010 4.25 48.20 97.09
N ASN A 1011 5.41 48.81 97.36
CA ASN A 1011 5.74 49.51 98.61
C ASN A 1011 5.69 48.63 99.88
N ASP A 1012 5.76 47.29 99.72
CA ASP A 1012 5.86 46.35 100.84
C ASP A 1012 7.26 46.35 101.47
N LYS A 1013 8.25 46.83 100.70
CA LYS A 1013 9.62 47.14 101.15
C LYS A 1013 9.95 48.57 100.72
N LYS A 1014 10.26 49.45 101.69
CA LYS A 1014 10.60 50.88 101.44
C LYS A 1014 11.62 51.03 100.31
N ASN A 1015 11.25 51.73 99.25
CA ASN A 1015 12.10 52.10 98.13
C ASN A 1015 11.92 53.60 97.80
N LYS A 1016 13.00 54.25 97.32
CA LYS A 1016 12.99 55.66 96.87
C LYS A 1016 12.39 55.83 95.47
N ASP A 1017 12.37 54.78 94.65
CA ASP A 1017 11.80 54.80 93.30
C ASP A 1017 10.96 53.54 93.01
N PRO A 1018 9.70 53.50 93.49
CA PRO A 1018 8.79 52.41 93.18
C PRO A 1018 8.50 52.27 91.68
N ASP A 1019 8.32 53.38 90.95
CA ASP A 1019 7.94 53.36 89.53
C ASP A 1019 9.03 52.75 88.64
N GLY A 1020 10.30 53.09 88.88
CA GLY A 1020 11.43 52.47 88.19
C GLY A 1020 11.49 50.95 88.42
N ALA A 1021 11.14 50.48 89.63
CA ALA A 1021 11.09 49.05 89.92
C ALA A 1021 9.98 48.34 89.11
N GLY A 1022 8.81 48.96 88.96
CA GLY A 1022 7.72 48.42 88.14
C GLY A 1022 8.08 48.37 86.65
N SER A 1023 8.69 49.43 86.11
CA SER A 1023 9.14 49.46 84.71
C SER A 1023 10.15 48.36 84.43
N MET A 1024 11.05 48.09 85.38
CA MET A 1024 12.05 47.04 85.25
C MET A 1024 11.43 45.64 85.24
N VAL A 1025 10.38 45.38 86.03
CA VAL A 1025 9.65 44.08 85.98
C VAL A 1025 9.03 43.87 84.59
N VAL A 1026 8.37 44.90 84.04
CA VAL A 1026 7.76 44.83 82.71
C VAL A 1026 8.82 44.63 81.63
N GLN A 1027 9.92 45.37 81.69
CA GLN A 1027 11.03 45.24 80.75
C GLN A 1027 11.63 43.84 80.77
N ILE A 1028 11.81 43.25 81.96
CA ILE A 1028 12.28 41.86 82.08
C ILE A 1028 11.31 40.89 81.41
N GLY A 1029 9.99 41.05 81.57
CA GLY A 1029 9.02 40.18 80.91
C GLY A 1029 9.01 40.32 79.38
N ILE A 1030 9.37 41.49 78.85
CA ILE A 1030 9.51 41.72 77.41
C ILE A 1030 10.78 41.04 76.89
N ASP A 1031 11.91 41.28 77.55
CA ASP A 1031 13.24 40.82 77.13
C ASP A 1031 13.48 39.33 77.39
N MET A 1032 12.80 38.76 78.39
CA MET A 1032 12.96 37.36 78.83
C MET A 1032 11.60 36.65 78.86
N PRO A 1033 11.11 36.14 77.72
CA PRO A 1033 9.84 35.44 77.63
C PRO A 1033 9.66 34.31 78.64
N GLU A 1034 10.73 33.59 78.95
CA GLU A 1034 10.76 32.48 79.89
C GLU A 1034 10.59 32.90 81.36
N MET A 1035 10.65 34.21 81.67
CA MET A 1035 10.36 34.76 83.01
C MET A 1035 8.91 35.24 83.17
N ARG A 1036 8.11 35.28 82.09
CA ARG A 1036 6.76 35.88 82.11
C ARG A 1036 5.84 35.17 83.09
N ASP A 1037 5.79 33.85 83.03
CA ASP A 1037 4.92 33.04 83.90
C ASP A 1037 5.32 33.19 85.38
N GLU A 1038 6.63 33.27 85.65
CA GLU A 1038 7.15 33.53 87.00
C GLU A 1038 6.79 34.95 87.49
N ILE A 1039 6.88 35.98 86.63
CA ILE A 1039 6.42 37.34 86.95
C ILE A 1039 4.93 37.33 87.31
N TYR A 1040 4.10 36.69 86.49
CA TYR A 1040 2.67 36.56 86.75
C TYR A 1040 2.39 35.84 88.07
N ALA A 1041 3.00 34.67 88.29
CA ALA A 1041 2.85 33.91 89.52
C ALA A 1041 3.25 34.72 90.76
N GLN A 1042 4.35 35.49 90.69
CA GLN A 1042 4.82 36.31 91.80
C GLN A 1042 3.90 37.50 92.11
N ILE A 1043 3.37 38.18 91.09
CA ILE A 1043 2.39 39.26 91.28
C ILE A 1043 1.12 38.70 91.91
N ILE A 1044 0.59 37.60 91.36
CA ILE A 1044 -0.63 36.93 91.84
C ILE A 1044 -0.46 36.46 93.29
N LYS A 1045 0.69 35.87 93.62
CA LYS A 1045 1.04 35.51 95.00
C LYS A 1045 0.94 36.71 95.95
N GLN A 1046 1.46 37.87 95.55
CA GLN A 1046 1.46 39.06 96.42
C GLN A 1046 0.09 39.72 96.52
N LEU A 1047 -0.85 39.37 95.64
CA LEU A 1047 -2.27 39.72 95.79
C LEU A 1047 -2.97 38.79 96.80
N GLN A 1048 -2.50 37.55 96.97
CA GLN A 1048 -3.14 36.57 97.84
C GLN A 1048 -2.92 36.87 99.33
N ALA A 1049 -4.04 37.05 100.07
CA ALA A 1049 -4.04 37.35 101.51
C ALA A 1049 -3.19 38.58 101.89
N ASN A 1050 -3.13 39.58 101.02
CA ASN A 1050 -2.40 40.82 101.26
C ASN A 1050 -3.18 41.71 102.25
N PRO A 1051 -2.58 42.08 103.41
CA PRO A 1051 -3.26 42.93 104.39
C PRO A 1051 -3.22 44.43 104.03
N ASN A 1052 -2.57 44.81 102.92
CA ASN A 1052 -2.34 46.20 102.53
C ASN A 1052 -3.08 46.55 101.22
N PRO A 1053 -4.21 47.29 101.30
CA PRO A 1053 -4.98 47.70 100.13
C PRO A 1053 -4.21 48.55 99.11
N GLU A 1054 -3.25 49.38 99.55
CA GLU A 1054 -2.43 50.20 98.65
C GLU A 1054 -1.46 49.32 97.83
N SER A 1055 -0.85 48.31 98.48
CA SER A 1055 0.00 47.32 97.82
C SER A 1055 -0.81 46.53 96.79
N GLU A 1056 -2.01 46.08 97.17
CA GLU A 1056 -2.91 45.34 96.31
C GLU A 1056 -3.31 46.14 95.04
N GLN A 1057 -3.68 47.42 95.19
CA GLN A 1057 -4.01 48.29 94.06
C GLN A 1057 -2.83 48.41 93.08
N ARG A 1058 -1.63 48.65 93.58
CA ARG A 1058 -0.42 48.75 92.73
C ARG A 1058 -0.16 47.44 92.00
N LEU A 1059 -0.24 46.31 92.69
CA LEU A 1059 -0.02 44.97 92.12
C LEU A 1059 -1.02 44.63 91.00
N TYR A 1060 -2.30 44.98 91.15
CA TYR A 1060 -3.27 44.86 90.06
C TYR A 1060 -2.92 45.76 88.87
N GLY A 1061 -2.47 46.98 89.13
CA GLY A 1061 -1.94 47.87 88.08
C GLY A 1061 -0.77 47.24 87.33
N LEU A 1062 0.21 46.68 88.04
CA LEU A 1062 1.36 45.99 87.44
C LEU A 1062 0.94 44.76 86.62
N LEU A 1063 0.01 43.96 87.12
CA LEU A 1063 -0.57 42.82 86.40
C LEU A 1063 -1.19 43.25 85.06
N GLY A 1064 -1.92 44.37 85.06
CA GLY A 1064 -2.58 44.92 83.88
C GLY A 1064 -1.60 45.42 82.83
N ILE A 1065 -0.52 46.07 83.26
CA ILE A 1065 0.56 46.49 82.36
C ILE A 1065 1.29 45.29 81.79
N CYS A 1066 1.59 44.26 82.60
CA CYS A 1066 2.19 43.03 82.08
C CYS A 1066 1.32 42.41 80.97
N LEU A 1067 0.02 42.23 81.21
CA LEU A 1067 -0.93 41.66 80.23
C LEU A 1067 -1.11 42.51 78.97
N SER A 1068 -0.83 43.81 79.05
CA SER A 1068 -0.87 44.72 77.90
C SER A 1068 0.42 44.71 77.08
N ARG A 1069 1.52 44.18 77.64
CA ARG A 1069 2.85 44.18 77.01
C ARG A 1069 3.34 42.81 76.62
N PHE A 1070 2.95 41.74 77.31
CA PHE A 1070 3.36 40.39 76.93
C PHE A 1070 2.35 39.35 77.39
N VAL A 1071 2.19 38.30 76.59
CA VAL A 1071 1.31 37.18 76.93
C VAL A 1071 2.07 36.13 77.76
N PRO A 1072 1.41 35.50 78.76
CA PRO A 1072 1.89 34.26 79.36
C PRO A 1072 2.03 33.13 78.32
N SER A 1073 2.66 32.03 78.70
CA SER A 1073 2.68 30.81 77.87
C SER A 1073 1.27 30.21 77.68
N GLU A 1074 1.11 29.34 76.68
CA GLU A 1074 -0.18 28.68 76.40
C GLU A 1074 -0.70 27.87 77.61
N ASP A 1075 0.19 27.28 78.40
CA ASP A 1075 -0.19 26.51 79.60
C ASP A 1075 -0.61 27.42 80.77
N PHE A 1076 -0.05 28.62 80.85
CA PHE A 1076 -0.30 29.59 81.92
C PHE A 1076 -1.43 30.59 81.61
N GLU A 1077 -1.85 30.74 80.35
CA GLU A 1077 -2.77 31.81 79.95
C GLU A 1077 -4.13 31.72 80.65
N LEU A 1078 -4.69 30.51 80.72
CA LEU A 1078 -5.97 30.26 81.38
C LEU A 1078 -5.86 30.46 82.89
N PHE A 1079 -4.72 30.10 83.48
CA PHE A 1079 -4.44 30.37 84.89
C PHE A 1079 -4.41 31.87 85.18
N VAL A 1080 -3.65 32.66 84.42
CA VAL A 1080 -3.57 34.12 84.63
C VAL A 1080 -4.94 34.77 84.43
N LEU A 1081 -5.67 34.38 83.37
CA LEU A 1081 -7.02 34.88 83.13
C LEU A 1081 -7.98 34.49 84.26
N ALA A 1082 -7.92 33.27 84.78
CA ALA A 1082 -8.70 32.84 85.95
C ALA A 1082 -8.43 33.73 87.16
N GLN A 1083 -7.17 34.04 87.45
CA GLN A 1083 -6.80 34.87 88.60
C GLN A 1083 -7.29 36.32 88.44
N THR A 1084 -7.28 36.87 87.21
CA THR A 1084 -7.79 38.23 86.97
C THR A 1084 -9.31 38.35 87.20
N ARG A 1085 -10.06 37.24 87.16
CA ARG A 1085 -11.51 37.23 87.45
C ARG A 1085 -11.85 37.54 88.90
N LYS A 1086 -10.90 37.37 89.82
CA LYS A 1086 -11.07 37.74 91.24
C LYS A 1086 -11.08 39.26 91.45
N SER A 1087 -10.66 40.04 90.45
CA SER A 1087 -10.71 41.50 90.47
C SER A 1087 -12.02 42.04 89.91
N GLU A 1088 -12.53 43.12 90.49
CA GLU A 1088 -13.66 43.89 89.94
C GLU A 1088 -13.38 44.45 88.53
N ASN A 1089 -12.11 44.52 88.12
CA ASN A 1089 -11.66 44.99 86.81
C ASN A 1089 -11.36 43.86 85.79
N SER A 1090 -11.84 42.63 86.02
CA SER A 1090 -11.55 41.43 85.20
C SER A 1090 -11.60 41.65 83.66
N GLN A 1091 -12.61 42.37 83.17
CA GLN A 1091 -12.79 42.63 81.73
C GLN A 1091 -11.64 43.43 81.10
N LYS A 1092 -10.97 44.30 81.86
CA LYS A 1092 -9.84 45.09 81.36
C LYS A 1092 -8.60 44.22 81.13
N PHE A 1093 -8.36 43.26 82.03
CA PHE A 1093 -7.27 42.30 81.91
C PHE A 1093 -7.46 41.37 80.71
N VAL A 1094 -8.67 40.85 80.52
CA VAL A 1094 -9.02 40.02 79.34
C VAL A 1094 -8.85 40.83 78.04
N SER A 1095 -9.29 42.09 78.03
CA SER A 1095 -9.15 42.98 76.88
C SER A 1095 -7.68 43.23 76.51
N ALA A 1096 -6.84 43.52 77.51
CA ALA A 1096 -5.40 43.68 77.32
C ALA A 1096 -4.76 42.40 76.77
N PHE A 1097 -5.04 41.24 77.38
CA PHE A 1097 -4.53 39.95 76.95
C PHE A 1097 -4.88 39.64 75.49
N HIS A 1098 -6.16 39.74 75.09
CA HIS A 1098 -6.56 39.49 73.72
C HIS A 1098 -5.96 40.48 72.73
N THR A 1099 -5.82 41.75 73.13
CA THR A 1099 -5.19 42.76 72.27
C THR A 1099 -3.72 42.46 72.04
N THR A 1100 -3.01 41.99 73.05
CA THR A 1100 -1.59 41.58 72.93
C THR A 1100 -1.44 40.23 72.21
N LYS A 1101 -2.32 39.26 72.43
CA LYS A 1101 -2.25 37.91 71.81
C LYS A 1101 -2.57 37.94 70.31
N TYR A 1102 -3.59 38.70 69.92
CA TYR A 1102 -4.08 38.75 68.53
C TYR A 1102 -3.70 40.05 67.80
N GLY A 1103 -3.02 40.96 68.50
CA GLY A 1103 -2.44 42.19 67.97
C GLY A 1103 -1.12 41.98 67.25
N SER A 1104 -0.75 42.97 66.46
CA SER A 1104 0.50 43.02 65.70
C SER A 1104 1.53 44.00 66.29
N ASP A 1105 1.21 44.64 67.41
CA ASP A 1105 2.05 45.69 68.00
C ASP A 1105 3.23 45.08 68.77
N ALA A 1106 4.43 45.59 68.52
CA ALA A 1106 5.64 45.14 69.21
C ALA A 1106 5.62 45.55 70.69
N PRO A 1107 5.98 44.63 71.61
CA PRO A 1107 5.95 44.90 73.04
C PRO A 1107 7.04 45.91 73.45
N SER A 1108 6.68 46.91 74.25
CA SER A 1108 7.62 47.92 74.80
C SER A 1108 7.30 48.24 76.26
N ALA A 1109 8.30 48.53 77.10
CA ALA A 1109 8.05 48.92 78.49
C ALA A 1109 7.59 50.39 78.56
N PRO A 1110 6.69 50.75 79.51
CA PRO A 1110 6.26 52.13 79.66
C PRO A 1110 7.37 53.00 80.28
N SER A 1111 7.47 54.25 79.81
CA SER A 1111 8.41 55.25 80.33
C SER A 1111 8.03 55.79 81.72
N SER A 1112 6.76 55.65 82.12
CA SER A 1112 6.24 55.99 83.45
C SER A 1112 5.20 54.94 83.85
N MET A 1113 5.48 54.18 84.92
CA MET A 1113 4.55 53.16 85.40
C MET A 1113 3.24 53.75 85.88
N SER A 1114 3.27 54.82 86.68
CA SER A 1114 2.05 55.47 87.17
C SER A 1114 1.16 55.97 86.03
N SER A 1115 1.76 56.55 84.98
CA SER A 1115 1.00 57.01 83.80
C SER A 1115 0.39 55.84 83.02
N ALA A 1116 1.14 54.76 82.84
CA ALA A 1116 0.66 53.54 82.18
C ALA A 1116 -0.48 52.89 82.96
N ILE A 1117 -0.37 52.77 84.29
CA ILE A 1117 -1.40 52.20 85.15
C ILE A 1117 -2.66 53.05 85.11
N ASN A 1118 -2.55 54.38 85.22
CA ASN A 1118 -3.69 55.28 85.09
C ASN A 1118 -4.38 55.13 83.72
N ALA A 1119 -3.62 54.98 82.64
CA ALA A 1119 -4.17 54.73 81.31
C ALA A 1119 -4.91 53.39 81.25
N PHE A 1120 -4.31 52.31 81.79
CA PHE A 1120 -4.95 51.00 81.89
C PHE A 1120 -6.23 51.03 82.73
N GLU A 1121 -6.21 51.68 83.89
CA GLU A 1121 -7.37 51.82 84.78
C GLU A 1121 -8.49 52.65 84.14
N SER A 1122 -8.15 53.66 83.34
CA SER A 1122 -9.12 54.50 82.62
C SER A 1122 -9.77 53.82 81.41
N ASN A 1123 -9.17 52.71 80.91
CA ASN A 1123 -9.66 52.02 79.72
C ASN A 1123 -10.97 51.26 80.00
N LYS A 1124 -12.04 51.62 79.28
CA LYS A 1124 -13.37 50.99 79.38
C LYS A 1124 -13.71 50.07 78.20
N ASN A 1125 -12.80 49.90 77.23
CA ASN A 1125 -13.09 49.22 75.98
C ASN A 1125 -12.84 47.70 76.08
N ARG A 1126 -13.76 46.91 75.51
CA ARG A 1126 -13.54 45.49 75.21
C ARG A 1126 -12.54 45.36 74.05
N SER A 1127 -11.84 44.22 73.99
CA SER A 1127 -10.93 43.93 72.90
C SER A 1127 -11.70 43.91 71.58
N ARG A 1128 -11.14 44.57 70.54
CA ARG A 1128 -11.69 44.54 69.18
C ARG A 1128 -11.81 43.12 68.63
N TYR A 1129 -10.99 42.19 69.13
CA TYR A 1129 -10.98 40.78 68.73
C TYR A 1129 -12.09 39.96 69.37
N SER A 1130 -12.66 40.44 70.48
CA SER A 1130 -13.78 39.79 71.18
C SER A 1130 -15.14 40.18 70.61
N VAL A 1131 -15.17 41.02 69.56
CA VAL A 1131 -16.38 41.46 68.87
C VAL A 1131 -16.36 40.82 67.48
N MET A 1132 -17.50 40.24 67.09
CA MET A 1132 -17.64 39.73 65.73
C MET A 1132 -17.47 40.90 64.75
N PRO A 1133 -16.67 40.77 63.68
CA PRO A 1133 -16.51 41.84 62.70
C PRO A 1133 -17.87 42.33 62.21
N ALA A 1134 -18.07 43.65 62.16
CA ALA A 1134 -19.29 44.20 61.58
C ALA A 1134 -19.30 43.89 60.09
N ARG A 1135 -20.39 43.31 59.58
CA ARG A 1135 -20.59 43.09 58.15
C ARG A 1135 -20.54 44.45 57.45
N ALA A 1136 -19.58 44.64 56.55
CA ALA A 1136 -19.48 45.81 55.68
C ALA A 1136 -20.44 45.68 54.50
#